data_AF-A0A9N9UQ55-F1
#
_entry.id   AF-A0A9N9UQ55-F1
#
_cell.length_a   1.000
_cell.length_b   1.000
_cell.length_c   1.000
_cell.angle_alpha   90.00
_cell.angle_beta   90.00
_cell.angle_gamma   90.00
#
_symmetry.space_group_name_H-M   'P 1'
#
loop_
_entity.id
_entity.type
_entity.pdbx_description
1 polymer ?
#
loop_
_entity_poly.entity_id
_entity_poly.type
_entity_poly.pdbx_seq_one_letter_code
_entity_poly.pdbx_strand_id
1 'polypeptide(L)'
;MTNGALPTYSLAERDRRWSMARRFMQEQGVDALIIFGEHEDAGPGQYAYDAWFTNDRPGATVVFPRNAAEPYALVPFVNFLTDHQESSQKGDAMWLSPQSLRIGRNAEALIGLITELLLEKSAIGVLGIEPAVPFHVEGTIPFLLWSKTTSQLPGVTFKSVLRPFANAIMVQSAEELAVVRHAAAIGEEMAKAMVAAIRPGAHENDVFGAGMGTAIAKGTVPSWMHLNSGPGSVVWGPPRWAWRPQPPRAVENGDLVTAEIFTNFGMRQSQHQLTVAVGDVHQDLERCAAIARACYDEALRVMGPNVRFGDVAEAMSKPVNDAGGWTKGPQLHGMNPLAPTLCGFTGPVAFFGDDTRYQKGRLGMPTMNAELILVPGMTFALEPSCGFGHQAVTIGGTVIITETGVDELNPFTAKLQRVAWGVTQFSLKFRHAGQARITVNRFLVQSGVYHRFIRRFHEEMAKLVVGHGAMRGTTLGPVTKLESVDRAERLVEDAFFNGARLVTGGKRMAPMGFEEGYFFEPTILAGVSPKALISREECFAPISTFYKFETEEEAVKMANDTPMGLASYAFTKNVDRIWRLYENLEAGIIGLNTGNCSAAETPFGGIKYSGHGKEAGKDDAINEYMITKSGTLTVDGII
;
A
#
# COMPACT_ATOMS: atom_id res chain seq x y z
N MET A 1 -17.12 -8.12 9.64
CA MET A 1 -17.51 -8.13 8.23
C MET A 1 -18.37 -9.36 8.01
N THR A 2 -19.67 -9.16 7.78
CA THR A 2 -20.66 -10.19 7.46
C THR A 2 -20.39 -10.75 6.05
N ASN A 3 -20.44 -12.08 5.89
CA ASN A 3 -20.46 -12.87 4.65
C ASN A 3 -20.17 -12.16 3.31
N GLY A 4 -18.95 -12.34 2.79
CA GLY A 4 -18.66 -12.91 1.45
C GLY A 4 -19.18 -12.30 0.15
N ALA A 5 -20.08 -11.31 0.14
CA ALA A 5 -20.59 -10.69 -1.09
C ALA A 5 -19.87 -9.37 -1.40
N LEU A 6 -19.50 -9.16 -2.66
CA LEU A 6 -18.95 -7.88 -3.13
C LEU A 6 -20.03 -6.78 -3.04
N PRO A 7 -19.69 -5.54 -2.64
CA PRO A 7 -20.66 -4.46 -2.63
C PRO A 7 -21.05 -4.11 -4.08
N THR A 8 -22.35 -3.92 -4.30
CA THR A 8 -22.94 -3.59 -5.61
C THR A 8 -23.91 -2.42 -5.47
N TYR A 9 -24.27 -1.80 -6.59
CA TYR A 9 -25.33 -0.80 -6.62
C TYR A 9 -26.67 -1.40 -7.03
N SER A 10 -27.69 -1.16 -6.23
CA SER A 10 -29.05 -1.64 -6.49
C SER A 10 -29.84 -0.72 -7.42
N LEU A 11 -30.99 -1.20 -7.91
CA LEU A 11 -31.95 -0.33 -8.60
C LEU A 11 -32.58 0.69 -7.65
N ALA A 12 -32.60 0.44 -6.33
CA ALA A 12 -33.03 1.44 -5.36
C ALA A 12 -32.02 2.60 -5.27
N GLU A 13 -30.72 2.29 -5.33
CA GLU A 13 -29.67 3.31 -5.42
C GLU A 13 -29.75 4.10 -6.73
N ARG A 14 -30.03 3.45 -7.87
CA ARG A 14 -30.36 4.13 -9.14
C ARG A 14 -31.49 5.13 -8.97
N ASP A 15 -32.62 4.67 -8.43
CA ASP A 15 -33.82 5.50 -8.28
C ASP A 15 -33.58 6.67 -7.31
N ARG A 16 -32.79 6.47 -6.25
CA ARG A 16 -32.33 7.53 -5.34
C ARG A 16 -31.51 8.58 -6.08
N ARG A 17 -30.51 8.17 -6.86
CA ARG A 17 -29.64 9.06 -7.64
C ARG A 17 -30.45 9.86 -8.66
N TRP A 18 -31.30 9.20 -9.43
CA TRP A 18 -32.13 9.89 -10.42
C TRP A 18 -33.12 10.86 -9.77
N SER A 19 -33.73 10.50 -8.64
CA SER A 19 -34.59 11.40 -7.86
C SER A 19 -33.82 12.62 -7.36
N MET A 20 -32.58 12.43 -6.91
CA MET A 20 -31.71 13.52 -6.47
C MET A 20 -31.35 14.46 -7.64
N ALA A 21 -31.03 13.92 -8.82
CA ALA A 21 -30.77 14.72 -10.01
C ALA A 21 -32.00 15.53 -10.46
N ARG A 22 -33.21 14.99 -10.34
CA ARG A 22 -34.46 15.74 -10.63
C ARG A 22 -34.68 16.88 -9.66
N ARG A 23 -34.48 16.66 -8.36
CA ARG A 23 -34.54 17.74 -7.35
C ARG A 23 -33.51 18.82 -7.64
N PHE A 24 -32.27 18.42 -7.94
CA PHE A 24 -31.22 19.34 -8.35
C PHE A 24 -31.61 20.17 -9.58
N MET A 25 -32.14 19.55 -10.63
CA MET A 25 -32.63 20.26 -11.82
C MET A 25 -33.72 21.28 -11.46
N GLN A 26 -34.66 20.92 -10.58
CA GLN A 26 -35.68 21.83 -10.09
C GLN A 26 -35.10 23.02 -9.32
N GLU A 27 -34.14 22.79 -8.42
CA GLU A 27 -33.45 23.84 -7.66
C GLU A 27 -32.61 24.76 -8.55
N GLN A 28 -31.99 24.21 -9.59
CA GLN A 28 -31.18 24.96 -10.54
C GLN A 28 -32.00 25.66 -11.64
N GLY A 29 -33.30 25.41 -11.72
CA GLY A 29 -34.18 25.97 -12.74
C GLY A 29 -33.84 25.48 -14.16
N VAL A 30 -33.47 24.21 -14.31
CA VAL A 30 -33.17 23.59 -15.60
C VAL A 30 -34.14 22.43 -15.88
N ASP A 31 -34.43 22.20 -17.14
CA ASP A 31 -35.37 21.18 -17.62
C ASP A 31 -34.68 19.86 -17.96
N ALA A 32 -33.37 19.89 -18.20
CA ALA A 32 -32.54 18.71 -18.45
C ALA A 32 -31.10 18.92 -17.98
N LEU A 33 -30.37 17.82 -17.83
CA LEU A 33 -28.91 17.82 -17.69
C LEU A 33 -28.24 17.22 -18.92
N ILE A 34 -27.10 17.78 -19.31
CA ILE A 34 -26.12 17.15 -20.22
C ILE A 34 -24.84 16.90 -19.42
N ILE A 35 -24.39 15.65 -19.40
CA ILE A 35 -23.21 15.21 -18.66
C ILE A 35 -22.20 14.66 -19.65
N PHE A 36 -21.05 15.32 -19.77
CA PHE A 36 -19.95 14.82 -20.58
C PHE A 36 -19.03 13.96 -19.73
N GLY A 37 -19.16 12.64 -19.87
CA GLY A 37 -18.27 11.66 -19.28
C GLY A 37 -16.94 11.57 -20.03
N GLU A 38 -15.86 11.34 -19.31
CA GLU A 38 -14.55 11.17 -19.92
C GLU A 38 -14.23 9.70 -20.21
N HIS A 39 -13.42 9.44 -21.24
CA HIS A 39 -13.01 8.08 -21.60
C HIS A 39 -12.15 7.46 -20.49
N GLU A 40 -12.07 6.13 -20.48
CA GLU A 40 -11.39 5.34 -19.45
C GLU A 40 -9.88 5.66 -19.28
N ASP A 41 -9.25 6.34 -20.25
CA ASP A 41 -7.81 6.61 -20.33
C ASP A 41 -7.38 8.01 -19.85
N ALA A 42 -8.29 8.82 -19.30
CA ALA A 42 -8.03 10.24 -19.07
C ALA A 42 -7.19 10.62 -17.84
N GLY A 43 -6.44 9.67 -17.28
CA GLY A 43 -5.49 9.91 -16.19
C GLY A 43 -6.02 9.55 -14.80
N PRO A 44 -5.31 9.99 -13.73
CA PRO A 44 -5.44 9.41 -12.38
C PRO A 44 -6.77 9.67 -11.69
N GLY A 45 -7.54 10.65 -12.15
CA GLY A 45 -8.86 10.97 -11.67
C GLY A 45 -9.87 10.86 -12.79
N GLN A 46 -10.57 9.73 -12.90
CA GLN A 46 -11.59 9.56 -13.93
C GLN A 46 -12.71 10.58 -13.70
N TYR A 47 -12.83 11.55 -14.61
CA TYR A 47 -13.97 12.46 -14.66
C TYR A 47 -15.17 11.70 -15.26
N ALA A 48 -15.73 10.79 -14.48
CA ALA A 48 -16.75 9.83 -14.91
C ALA A 48 -18.11 10.12 -14.26
N TYR A 49 -18.56 11.39 -14.34
CA TYR A 49 -19.86 11.79 -13.81
C TYR A 49 -21.03 11.10 -14.53
N ASP A 50 -20.83 10.65 -15.77
CA ASP A 50 -21.79 9.83 -16.52
C ASP A 50 -22.07 8.50 -15.84
N ALA A 51 -21.03 7.81 -15.36
CA ALA A 51 -21.19 6.52 -14.66
C ALA A 51 -22.03 6.64 -13.37
N TRP A 52 -22.12 7.83 -12.78
CA TRP A 52 -23.03 8.08 -11.65
C TRP A 52 -24.50 7.90 -12.04
N PHE A 53 -24.87 8.20 -13.29
CA PHE A 53 -26.22 8.07 -13.84
C PHE A 53 -26.48 6.71 -14.48
N THR A 54 -25.45 6.06 -15.03
CA THR A 54 -25.61 4.87 -15.87
C THR A 54 -25.22 3.57 -15.18
N ASN A 55 -24.34 3.63 -14.16
CA ASN A 55 -23.66 2.44 -13.60
C ASN A 55 -23.10 1.52 -14.71
N ASP A 56 -22.59 2.12 -15.78
CA ASP A 56 -22.10 1.44 -16.98
C ASP A 56 -20.70 1.99 -17.32
N ARG A 57 -20.09 1.44 -18.37
CA ARG A 57 -18.77 1.84 -18.86
C ARG A 57 -18.70 3.37 -19.03
N PRO A 58 -17.71 4.04 -18.40
CA PRO A 58 -17.57 5.49 -18.49
C PRO A 58 -17.16 5.93 -19.90
N GLY A 59 -17.49 7.17 -20.25
CA GLY A 59 -17.14 7.80 -21.53
C GLY A 59 -18.34 8.18 -22.40
N ALA A 60 -19.56 8.13 -21.87
CA ALA A 60 -20.78 8.52 -22.57
C ALA A 60 -21.09 10.03 -22.41
N THR A 61 -21.86 10.59 -23.34
CA THR A 61 -22.58 11.85 -23.11
C THR A 61 -24.01 11.54 -22.69
N VAL A 62 -24.36 11.80 -21.43
CA VAL A 62 -25.69 11.53 -20.87
C VAL A 62 -26.58 12.77 -21.03
N VAL A 63 -27.81 12.59 -21.50
CA VAL A 63 -28.85 13.61 -21.52
C VAL A 63 -29.99 13.13 -20.62
N PHE A 64 -30.30 13.88 -19.56
CA PHE A 64 -31.34 13.50 -18.62
C PHE A 64 -32.42 14.59 -18.50
N PRO A 65 -33.55 14.45 -19.22
CA PRO A 65 -34.69 15.34 -19.03
C PRO A 65 -35.35 15.12 -17.66
N ARG A 66 -35.69 16.21 -16.97
CA ARG A 66 -36.28 16.19 -15.63
C ARG A 66 -37.59 15.40 -15.53
N ASN A 67 -38.33 15.27 -16.62
CA ASN A 67 -39.62 14.57 -16.67
C ASN A 67 -39.55 13.20 -17.38
N ALA A 68 -38.40 12.81 -17.96
CA ALA A 68 -38.25 11.50 -18.60
C ALA A 68 -38.12 10.38 -17.57
N ALA A 69 -38.56 9.15 -17.83
CA ALA A 69 -38.44 8.06 -16.86
C ALA A 69 -36.98 7.71 -16.50
N GLU A 70 -36.08 7.78 -17.49
CA GLU A 70 -34.66 7.45 -17.36
C GLU A 70 -33.78 8.42 -18.18
N PRO A 71 -32.44 8.46 -17.97
CA PRO A 71 -31.49 9.17 -18.82
C PRO A 71 -31.28 8.48 -20.17
N TYR A 72 -30.81 9.23 -21.15
CA TYR A 72 -30.30 8.74 -22.43
C TYR A 72 -28.78 8.87 -22.46
N ALA A 73 -28.08 7.90 -23.04
CA ALA A 73 -26.63 7.90 -23.14
C ALA A 73 -26.17 7.75 -24.60
N LEU A 74 -25.46 8.78 -25.08
CA LEU A 74 -24.75 8.76 -26.35
C LEU A 74 -23.38 8.12 -26.14
N VAL A 75 -23.21 6.91 -26.66
CA VAL A 75 -21.97 6.13 -26.51
C VAL A 75 -21.02 6.33 -27.70
N PRO A 76 -19.69 6.29 -27.49
CA PRO A 76 -18.72 6.58 -28.56
C PRO A 76 -18.79 5.60 -29.73
N PHE A 77 -18.99 4.31 -29.44
CA PHE A 77 -18.83 3.25 -30.42
C PHE A 77 -19.64 2.00 -30.05
N VAL A 78 -19.82 1.07 -31.00
CA VAL A 78 -20.73 -0.08 -30.86
C VAL A 78 -20.34 -1.04 -29.74
N ASN A 79 -19.06 -1.08 -29.34
CA ASN A 79 -18.59 -1.94 -28.26
C ASN A 79 -19.28 -1.64 -26.92
N PHE A 80 -19.67 -0.39 -26.66
CA PHE A 80 -20.43 -0.04 -25.46
C PHE A 80 -21.82 -0.70 -25.44
N LEU A 81 -22.48 -0.79 -26.61
CA LEU A 81 -23.76 -1.48 -26.71
C LEU A 81 -23.62 -2.99 -26.54
N THR A 82 -22.58 -3.58 -27.13
CA THR A 82 -22.32 -5.01 -26.96
C THR A 82 -21.93 -5.35 -25.53
N ASP A 83 -21.15 -4.49 -24.85
CA ASP A 83 -20.81 -4.66 -23.43
C ASP A 83 -22.08 -4.62 -22.55
N HIS A 84 -22.98 -3.66 -22.78
CA HIS A 84 -24.28 -3.58 -22.10
C HIS A 84 -25.14 -4.82 -22.37
N GLN A 85 -25.21 -5.25 -23.63
CA GLN A 85 -25.98 -6.43 -24.06
C GLN A 85 -25.44 -7.72 -23.39
N GLU A 86 -24.12 -7.92 -23.37
CA GLU A 86 -23.49 -9.08 -22.73
C GLU A 86 -23.72 -9.09 -21.22
N SER A 87 -23.59 -7.93 -20.56
CA SER A 87 -23.84 -7.77 -19.13
C SER A 87 -25.31 -8.08 -18.79
N SER A 88 -26.25 -7.59 -19.61
CA SER A 88 -27.67 -7.91 -19.48
C SER A 88 -27.95 -9.41 -19.61
N GLN A 89 -27.27 -10.12 -20.53
CA GLN A 89 -27.45 -11.57 -20.71
C GLN A 89 -26.90 -12.38 -19.54
N LYS A 90 -25.88 -11.86 -18.86
CA LYS A 90 -25.31 -12.45 -17.62
C LYS A 90 -26.17 -12.19 -16.38
N GLY A 91 -27.18 -11.34 -16.49
CA GLY A 91 -28.07 -10.97 -15.38
C GLY A 91 -27.53 -9.84 -14.51
N ASP A 92 -26.58 -9.05 -15.01
CA ASP A 92 -26.09 -7.86 -14.31
C ASP A 92 -27.22 -6.81 -14.19
N ALA A 93 -27.15 -5.99 -13.13
CA ALA A 93 -28.15 -4.96 -12.88
C ALA A 93 -27.97 -3.78 -13.83
N MET A 94 -28.67 -3.81 -14.97
CA MET A 94 -28.65 -2.73 -15.95
C MET A 94 -29.56 -1.57 -15.53
N TRP A 95 -29.00 -0.36 -15.47
CA TRP A 95 -29.76 0.82 -15.05
C TRP A 95 -30.55 1.45 -16.20
N LEU A 96 -29.94 1.51 -17.38
CA LEU A 96 -30.54 2.04 -18.60
C LEU A 96 -31.16 0.92 -19.43
N SER A 97 -32.31 1.20 -20.04
CA SER A 97 -32.86 0.33 -21.08
C SER A 97 -31.99 0.35 -22.35
N PRO A 98 -31.99 -0.72 -23.15
CA PRO A 98 -31.31 -0.72 -24.45
C PRO A 98 -31.78 0.41 -25.37
N GLN A 99 -33.05 0.82 -25.25
CA GLN A 99 -33.64 1.91 -26.00
C GLN A 99 -33.23 3.30 -25.50
N SER A 100 -32.38 3.41 -24.48
CA SER A 100 -31.82 4.69 -24.04
C SER A 100 -30.35 4.86 -24.40
N LEU A 101 -29.71 3.82 -24.93
CA LEU A 101 -28.37 3.88 -25.48
C LEU A 101 -28.40 4.22 -26.98
N ARG A 102 -27.53 5.15 -27.42
CA ARG A 102 -27.45 5.62 -28.81
C ARG A 102 -26.01 5.67 -29.26
N ILE A 103 -25.72 5.20 -30.47
CA ILE A 103 -24.39 5.31 -31.06
C ILE A 103 -24.15 6.74 -31.52
N GLY A 104 -22.97 7.27 -31.22
CA GLY A 104 -22.49 8.54 -31.72
C GLY A 104 -22.37 9.56 -30.60
N ARG A 105 -21.14 9.77 -30.12
CA ARG A 105 -20.81 10.81 -29.14
C ARG A 105 -20.26 12.06 -29.84
N ASN A 106 -21.07 12.66 -30.69
CA ASN A 106 -20.71 13.85 -31.46
C ASN A 106 -21.84 14.90 -31.42
N ALA A 107 -21.59 16.07 -32.00
CA ALA A 107 -22.56 17.16 -31.99
C ALA A 107 -23.87 16.80 -32.73
N GLU A 108 -23.82 16.05 -33.83
CA GLU A 108 -25.02 15.70 -34.61
C GLU A 108 -25.95 14.79 -33.83
N ALA A 109 -25.40 13.77 -33.16
CA ALA A 109 -26.16 12.89 -32.30
C ALA A 109 -26.74 13.63 -31.08
N LEU A 110 -25.96 14.55 -30.48
CA LEU A 110 -26.44 15.36 -29.36
C LEU A 110 -27.57 16.31 -29.78
N ILE A 111 -27.41 17.02 -30.89
CA ILE A 111 -28.45 17.90 -31.44
C ILE A 111 -29.69 17.08 -31.80
N GLY A 112 -29.51 15.96 -32.49
CA GLY A 112 -30.61 15.05 -32.87
C GLY A 112 -31.40 14.58 -31.65
N LEU A 113 -30.72 14.18 -30.58
CA LEU A 113 -31.38 13.75 -29.34
C LEU A 113 -32.09 14.91 -28.63
N ILE A 114 -31.50 16.11 -28.58
CA ILE A 114 -32.15 17.30 -28.01
C ILE A 114 -33.45 17.62 -28.77
N THR A 115 -33.43 17.53 -30.10
CA THR A 115 -34.61 17.70 -30.96
C THR A 115 -35.65 16.60 -30.76
N GLU A 116 -35.23 15.33 -30.71
CA GLU A 116 -36.11 14.18 -30.44
C GLU A 116 -36.86 14.35 -29.11
N LEU A 117 -36.17 14.88 -28.09
CA LEU A 117 -36.70 15.09 -26.74
C LEU A 117 -37.44 16.43 -26.57
N LEU A 118 -37.63 17.21 -27.65
CA LEU A 118 -38.32 18.50 -27.65
C LEU A 118 -37.71 19.53 -26.68
N LEU A 119 -36.38 19.53 -26.57
CA LEU A 119 -35.63 20.37 -25.63
C LEU A 119 -35.05 21.65 -26.25
N GLU A 120 -35.35 21.97 -27.51
CA GLU A 120 -34.71 23.05 -28.29
C GLU A 120 -35.00 24.47 -27.79
N LYS A 121 -35.94 24.61 -26.84
CA LYS A 121 -36.31 25.88 -26.18
C LYS A 121 -36.14 25.83 -24.65
N SER A 122 -35.46 24.80 -24.14
CA SER A 122 -35.37 24.54 -22.71
C SER A 122 -34.15 25.19 -22.06
N ALA A 123 -34.16 25.29 -20.73
CA ALA A 123 -32.95 25.56 -19.96
C ALA A 123 -32.24 24.23 -19.65
N ILE A 124 -30.98 24.07 -20.05
CA ILE A 124 -30.23 22.82 -19.89
C ILE A 124 -28.99 23.04 -19.03
N GLY A 125 -28.90 22.31 -17.92
CA GLY A 125 -27.71 22.28 -17.08
C GLY A 125 -26.62 21.42 -17.74
N VAL A 126 -25.36 21.86 -17.70
CA VAL A 126 -24.25 21.16 -18.35
C VAL A 126 -23.12 20.91 -17.37
N LEU A 127 -22.64 19.67 -17.32
CA LEU A 127 -21.47 19.25 -16.57
C LEU A 127 -20.32 19.03 -17.55
N GLY A 128 -19.23 19.79 -17.36
CA GLY A 128 -18.03 19.73 -18.21
C GLY A 128 -17.62 21.06 -18.88
N ILE A 129 -18.44 22.10 -18.82
CA ILE A 129 -18.07 23.46 -19.31
C ILE A 129 -17.08 24.12 -18.35
N GLU A 130 -17.33 24.00 -17.04
CA GLU A 130 -16.47 24.57 -15.99
C GLU A 130 -15.10 23.89 -15.92
N PRO A 131 -14.04 24.65 -15.55
CA PRO A 131 -12.74 24.09 -15.22
C PRO A 131 -12.81 23.01 -14.13
N ALA A 132 -12.08 21.93 -14.36
CA ALA A 132 -11.88 20.80 -13.47
C ALA A 132 -10.36 20.58 -13.24
N VAL A 133 -9.75 21.47 -12.45
CA VAL A 133 -8.30 21.47 -12.14
C VAL A 133 -7.85 20.24 -11.32
N PRO A 134 -6.62 19.73 -11.47
CA PRO A 134 -5.56 20.23 -12.34
C PRO A 134 -5.63 19.71 -13.79
N PHE A 135 -6.45 18.70 -14.09
CA PHE A 135 -6.39 17.99 -15.37
C PHE A 135 -7.16 18.68 -16.49
N HIS A 136 -8.27 19.36 -16.17
CA HIS A 136 -9.19 19.95 -17.15
C HIS A 136 -9.37 21.45 -16.90
N VAL A 137 -8.29 22.21 -17.02
CA VAL A 137 -8.25 23.64 -16.69
C VAL A 137 -9.21 24.52 -17.52
N GLU A 138 -9.69 24.03 -18.66
CA GLU A 138 -10.67 24.70 -19.54
C GLU A 138 -12.00 23.93 -19.69
N GLY A 139 -12.24 22.93 -18.83
CA GLY A 139 -13.38 22.01 -18.93
C GLY A 139 -13.07 20.77 -19.79
N THR A 140 -14.04 19.87 -19.89
CA THR A 140 -13.89 18.54 -20.51
C THR A 140 -14.54 18.41 -21.88
N ILE A 141 -15.28 19.44 -22.32
CA ILE A 141 -16.06 19.37 -23.56
C ILE A 141 -15.20 19.78 -24.76
N PRO A 142 -15.10 18.95 -25.81
CA PRO A 142 -14.37 19.33 -27.02
C PRO A 142 -14.96 20.59 -27.68
N PHE A 143 -14.10 21.56 -28.01
CA PHE A 143 -14.50 22.85 -28.59
C PHE A 143 -15.39 22.73 -29.83
N LEU A 144 -15.05 21.84 -30.78
CA LEU A 144 -15.83 21.65 -32.01
C LEU A 144 -17.21 21.04 -31.77
N LEU A 145 -17.31 20.11 -30.81
CA LEU A 145 -18.59 19.55 -30.40
C LEU A 145 -19.46 20.66 -29.81
N TRP A 146 -18.90 21.41 -28.87
CA TRP A 146 -19.63 22.45 -28.14
C TRP A 146 -20.10 23.56 -29.08
N SER A 147 -19.19 24.13 -29.88
CA SER A 147 -19.49 25.21 -30.82
C SER A 147 -20.55 24.84 -31.87
N LYS A 148 -20.50 23.61 -32.43
CA LYS A 148 -21.53 23.12 -33.36
C LYS A 148 -22.88 22.94 -32.66
N THR A 149 -22.88 22.41 -31.43
CA THR A 149 -24.10 22.24 -30.63
C THR A 149 -24.77 23.58 -30.34
N THR A 150 -24.01 24.57 -29.82
CA THR A 150 -24.55 25.87 -29.44
C THR A 150 -25.00 26.70 -30.65
N SER A 151 -24.34 26.55 -31.81
CA SER A 151 -24.74 27.30 -33.02
C SER A 151 -26.02 26.76 -33.69
N GLN A 152 -26.31 25.47 -33.54
CA GLN A 152 -27.51 24.84 -34.13
C GLN A 152 -28.71 24.76 -33.17
N LEU A 153 -28.49 25.05 -31.88
CA LEU A 153 -29.53 25.11 -30.85
C LEU A 153 -29.64 26.50 -30.22
N PRO A 154 -29.88 27.57 -31.00
CA PRO A 154 -29.90 28.94 -30.46
C PRO A 154 -31.06 29.21 -29.50
N GLY A 155 -32.09 28.35 -29.48
CA GLY A 155 -33.22 28.44 -28.55
C GLY A 155 -32.95 27.83 -27.17
N VAL A 156 -31.86 27.06 -27.01
CA VAL A 156 -31.51 26.41 -25.75
C VAL A 156 -30.71 27.37 -24.87
N THR A 157 -31.09 27.46 -23.60
CA THR A 157 -30.30 28.18 -22.59
C THR A 157 -29.40 27.20 -21.85
N PHE A 158 -28.11 27.14 -22.21
CA PHE A 158 -27.13 26.31 -21.51
C PHE A 158 -26.62 26.99 -20.24
N LYS A 159 -26.70 26.29 -19.11
CA LYS A 159 -26.21 26.74 -17.80
C LYS A 159 -25.15 25.77 -17.29
N SER A 160 -23.97 26.27 -16.92
CA SER A 160 -22.99 25.41 -16.27
C SER A 160 -23.42 25.09 -14.83
N VAL A 161 -23.36 23.81 -14.46
CA VAL A 161 -23.85 23.33 -13.15
C VAL A 161 -22.91 22.30 -12.49
N LEU A 162 -21.65 22.21 -12.93
CA LEU A 162 -20.72 21.19 -12.44
C LEU A 162 -20.47 21.32 -10.95
N ARG A 163 -19.98 22.49 -10.49
CA ARG A 163 -19.65 22.69 -9.07
C ARG A 163 -20.83 22.46 -8.11
N PRO A 164 -22.03 23.03 -8.32
CA PRO A 164 -23.16 22.76 -7.44
C PRO A 164 -23.62 21.30 -7.50
N PHE A 165 -23.52 20.63 -8.65
CA PHE A 165 -23.85 19.20 -8.76
C PHE A 165 -22.84 18.32 -8.01
N ALA A 166 -21.54 18.54 -8.22
CA ALA A 166 -20.47 17.84 -7.51
C ALA A 166 -20.64 17.97 -5.99
N ASN A 167 -20.96 19.18 -5.51
CA ASN A 167 -21.26 19.40 -4.09
C ASN A 167 -22.44 18.58 -3.59
N ALA A 168 -23.51 18.49 -4.37
CA ALA A 168 -24.70 17.71 -3.99
C ALA A 168 -24.41 16.20 -3.93
N ILE A 169 -23.55 15.67 -4.82
CA ILE A 169 -23.26 14.24 -4.91
C ILE A 169 -22.04 13.81 -4.07
N MET A 170 -21.39 14.71 -3.33
CA MET A 170 -20.30 14.38 -2.41
C MET A 170 -20.78 13.55 -1.20
N VAL A 171 -22.04 13.68 -0.81
CA VAL A 171 -22.63 12.91 0.29
C VAL A 171 -23.01 11.52 -0.23
N GLN A 172 -22.21 10.52 0.12
CA GLN A 172 -22.35 9.15 -0.34
C GLN A 172 -23.47 8.40 0.42
N SER A 173 -24.21 7.53 -0.27
CA SER A 173 -25.15 6.59 0.35
C SER A 173 -24.44 5.43 1.05
N ALA A 174 -25.19 4.61 1.77
CA ALA A 174 -24.66 3.40 2.40
C ALA A 174 -24.02 2.42 1.39
N GLU A 175 -24.62 2.26 0.21
CA GLU A 175 -24.07 1.40 -0.86
C GLU A 175 -22.77 1.99 -1.43
N GLU A 176 -22.74 3.30 -1.67
CA GLU A 176 -21.52 4.01 -2.12
C GLU A 176 -20.39 3.93 -1.09
N LEU A 177 -20.70 4.11 0.20
CA LEU A 177 -19.70 4.00 1.27
C LEU A 177 -19.19 2.56 1.43
N ALA A 178 -20.02 1.54 1.21
CA ALA A 178 -19.58 0.15 1.20
C ALA A 178 -18.58 -0.12 0.06
N VAL A 179 -18.84 0.44 -1.12
CA VAL A 179 -17.94 0.40 -2.29
C VAL A 179 -16.62 1.14 -2.01
N VAL A 180 -16.65 2.33 -1.39
CA VAL A 180 -15.44 3.08 -0.96
C VAL A 180 -14.60 2.28 0.03
N ARG A 181 -15.22 1.68 1.05
CA ARG A 181 -14.51 0.86 2.05
C ARG A 181 -13.85 -0.37 1.41
N HIS A 182 -14.51 -0.97 0.43
CA HIS A 182 -13.95 -2.09 -0.31
C HIS A 182 -12.75 -1.66 -1.17
N ALA A 183 -12.84 -0.54 -1.89
CA ALA A 183 -11.71 0.04 -2.62
C ALA A 183 -10.51 0.32 -1.69
N ALA A 184 -10.76 0.92 -0.52
CA ALA A 184 -9.74 1.18 0.48
C ALA A 184 -9.07 -0.09 0.99
N ALA A 185 -9.84 -1.15 1.30
CA ALA A 185 -9.29 -2.42 1.72
C ALA A 185 -8.38 -3.05 0.65
N ILE A 186 -8.74 -2.95 -0.63
CA ILE A 186 -7.88 -3.45 -1.71
C ILE A 186 -6.57 -2.64 -1.78
N GLY A 187 -6.64 -1.31 -1.67
CA GLY A 187 -5.44 -0.47 -1.70
C GLY A 187 -4.48 -0.75 -0.53
N GLU A 188 -4.97 -1.13 0.66
CA GLU A 188 -4.09 -1.56 1.76
C GLU A 188 -3.37 -2.86 1.42
N GLU A 189 -4.05 -3.82 0.77
CA GLU A 189 -3.42 -5.05 0.31
C GLU A 189 -2.39 -4.80 -0.79
N MET A 190 -2.68 -3.88 -1.72
CA MET A 190 -1.69 -3.42 -2.71
C MET A 190 -0.45 -2.84 -2.03
N ALA A 191 -0.62 -1.94 -1.05
CA ALA A 191 0.48 -1.34 -0.32
C ALA A 191 1.33 -2.40 0.42
N LYS A 192 0.69 -3.38 1.07
CA LYS A 192 1.39 -4.49 1.74
C LYS A 192 2.19 -5.34 0.75
N ALA A 193 1.62 -5.66 -0.41
CA ALA A 193 2.31 -6.40 -1.46
C ALA A 193 3.53 -5.63 -1.99
N MET A 194 3.39 -4.31 -2.18
CA MET A 194 4.50 -3.44 -2.57
C MET A 194 5.61 -3.44 -1.51
N VAL A 195 5.27 -3.26 -0.22
CA VAL A 195 6.24 -3.32 0.89
C VAL A 195 6.96 -4.67 0.93
N ALA A 196 6.26 -5.77 0.70
CA ALA A 196 6.86 -7.11 0.65
C ALA A 196 7.82 -7.32 -0.53
N ALA A 197 7.58 -6.64 -1.66
CA ALA A 197 8.44 -6.70 -2.85
C ALA A 197 9.69 -5.82 -2.74
N ILE A 198 9.67 -4.81 -1.86
CA ILE A 198 10.80 -3.88 -1.68
C ILE A 198 11.95 -4.58 -0.95
N ARG A 199 13.14 -4.53 -1.56
CA ARG A 199 14.42 -4.92 -0.95
C ARG A 199 15.57 -4.31 -1.78
N PRO A 200 16.76 -4.07 -1.21
CA PRO A 200 17.90 -3.65 -2.01
C PRO A 200 18.16 -4.62 -3.18
N GLY A 201 18.23 -4.08 -4.40
CA GLY A 201 18.37 -4.81 -5.66
C GLY A 201 17.05 -5.17 -6.35
N ALA A 202 15.89 -5.03 -5.71
CA ALA A 202 14.59 -5.13 -6.41
C ALA A 202 14.40 -3.92 -7.33
N HIS A 203 13.79 -4.11 -8.50
CA HIS A 203 13.56 -3.02 -9.43
C HIS A 203 12.20 -2.35 -9.17
N GLU A 204 12.08 -1.07 -9.51
CA GLU A 204 10.84 -0.29 -9.37
C GLU A 204 9.63 -0.97 -10.04
N ASN A 205 9.82 -1.64 -11.18
CA ASN A 205 8.76 -2.37 -11.88
C ASN A 205 8.33 -3.64 -11.13
N ASP A 206 9.20 -4.29 -10.35
CA ASP A 206 8.81 -5.44 -9.51
C ASP A 206 7.86 -4.98 -8.40
N VAL A 207 8.19 -3.85 -7.77
CA VAL A 207 7.35 -3.23 -6.73
C VAL A 207 6.03 -2.73 -7.32
N PHE A 208 6.09 -2.05 -8.47
CA PHE A 208 4.90 -1.57 -9.19
C PHE A 208 4.00 -2.75 -9.59
N GLY A 209 4.59 -3.82 -10.14
CA GLY A 209 3.90 -5.03 -10.56
C GLY A 209 3.24 -5.76 -9.40
N ALA A 210 3.88 -5.80 -8.21
CA ALA A 210 3.27 -6.40 -7.01
C ALA A 210 1.99 -5.68 -6.59
N GLY A 211 1.99 -4.35 -6.61
CA GLY A 211 0.80 -3.54 -6.33
C GLY A 211 -0.30 -3.76 -7.36
N MET A 212 0.01 -3.61 -8.65
CA MET A 212 -0.96 -3.77 -9.74
C MET A 212 -1.52 -5.18 -9.85
N GLY A 213 -0.68 -6.21 -9.71
CA GLY A 213 -1.11 -7.60 -9.72
C GLY A 213 -2.06 -7.93 -8.58
N THR A 214 -1.82 -7.35 -7.39
CA THR A 214 -2.74 -7.48 -6.25
C THR A 214 -4.09 -6.83 -6.55
N ALA A 215 -4.09 -5.66 -7.17
CA ALA A 215 -5.32 -4.95 -7.53
C ALA A 215 -6.19 -5.78 -8.49
N ILE A 216 -5.59 -6.27 -9.58
CA ILE A 216 -6.27 -7.11 -10.59
C ILE A 216 -6.81 -8.39 -9.94
N ALA A 217 -6.02 -9.06 -9.11
CA ALA A 217 -6.43 -10.27 -8.40
C ALA A 217 -7.59 -10.05 -7.42
N LYS A 218 -7.81 -8.81 -6.97
CA LYS A 218 -8.92 -8.40 -6.10
C LYS A 218 -10.11 -7.80 -6.84
N GLY A 219 -10.09 -7.79 -8.18
CA GLY A 219 -11.22 -7.34 -8.99
C GLY A 219 -11.31 -5.83 -9.18
N THR A 220 -10.19 -5.13 -9.13
CA THR A 220 -10.10 -3.69 -9.43
C THR A 220 -8.99 -3.42 -10.45
N VAL A 221 -9.19 -2.40 -11.27
CA VAL A 221 -8.13 -1.76 -12.04
C VAL A 221 -7.93 -0.37 -11.42
N PRO A 222 -6.83 -0.14 -10.68
CA PRO A 222 -6.51 1.18 -10.16
C PRO A 222 -6.51 2.18 -11.31
N SER A 223 -7.08 3.36 -11.12
CA SER A 223 -7.05 4.39 -12.16
C SER A 223 -5.62 4.81 -12.48
N TRP A 224 -4.74 4.78 -11.48
CA TRP A 224 -3.33 5.10 -11.62
C TRP A 224 -2.50 4.66 -10.41
N MET A 225 -1.18 4.74 -10.53
CA MET A 225 -0.26 4.64 -9.39
C MET A 225 1.01 5.45 -9.67
N HIS A 226 1.34 6.36 -8.75
CA HIS A 226 2.65 7.01 -8.75
C HIS A 226 3.67 6.11 -8.05
N LEU A 227 4.90 6.07 -8.56
CA LEU A 227 5.98 5.32 -7.92
C LEU A 227 7.33 5.90 -8.28
N ASN A 228 8.13 6.22 -7.26
CA ASN A 228 9.51 6.70 -7.41
C ASN A 228 10.38 6.20 -6.26
N SER A 229 11.63 5.85 -6.55
CA SER A 229 12.64 5.49 -5.56
C SER A 229 13.89 6.38 -5.60
N GLY A 230 14.55 6.55 -4.44
CA GLY A 230 15.82 7.28 -4.32
C GLY A 230 16.09 7.82 -2.91
N PRO A 231 17.29 8.37 -2.63
CA PRO A 231 17.74 8.77 -1.30
C PRO A 231 17.05 10.02 -0.71
N GLY A 232 15.97 10.48 -1.33
CA GLY A 232 15.25 11.71 -1.03
C GLY A 232 14.36 12.12 -2.20
N SER A 233 13.49 11.21 -2.67
CA SER A 233 12.66 11.48 -3.85
C SER A 233 11.57 12.51 -3.53
N VAL A 234 11.68 13.71 -4.11
CA VAL A 234 10.64 14.74 -4.08
C VAL A 234 9.65 14.62 -5.26
N VAL A 235 9.84 13.63 -6.13
CA VAL A 235 9.05 13.46 -7.36
C VAL A 235 7.64 13.02 -7.04
N TRP A 236 6.66 13.71 -7.63
CA TRP A 236 5.25 13.34 -7.63
C TRP A 236 4.85 12.98 -9.05
N GLY A 237 4.40 11.75 -9.29
CA GLY A 237 4.02 11.32 -10.63
C GLY A 237 4.33 9.86 -10.93
N PRO A 238 3.98 9.42 -12.14
CA PRO A 238 4.09 8.03 -12.53
C PRO A 238 5.58 7.61 -12.62
N PRO A 239 5.88 6.32 -12.73
CA PRO A 239 7.27 5.89 -12.83
C PRO A 239 7.88 6.34 -14.16
N ARG A 240 9.06 6.98 -14.12
CA ARG A 240 9.71 7.60 -15.31
C ARG A 240 9.89 6.65 -16.50
N TRP A 241 10.10 5.37 -16.24
CA TRP A 241 10.25 4.33 -17.27
C TRP A 241 8.95 4.02 -18.03
N ALA A 242 7.79 4.53 -17.59
CA ALA A 242 6.52 4.38 -18.31
C ALA A 242 6.39 5.31 -19.53
N TRP A 243 7.17 6.39 -19.62
CA TRP A 243 7.16 7.31 -20.77
C TRP A 243 8.55 7.72 -21.27
N ARG A 244 9.62 7.30 -20.58
CA ARG A 244 10.99 7.44 -21.06
C ARG A 244 11.54 6.06 -21.43
N PRO A 245 12.25 5.92 -22.56
CA PRO A 245 12.89 4.67 -22.95
C PRO A 245 14.14 4.41 -22.08
N GLN A 246 13.92 4.05 -20.82
CA GLN A 246 14.96 3.78 -19.82
C GLN A 246 14.56 2.58 -18.95
N PRO A 247 15.53 1.82 -18.42
CA PRO A 247 15.21 0.73 -17.49
C PRO A 247 14.63 1.27 -16.17
N PRO A 248 13.79 0.48 -15.48
CA PRO A 248 13.41 0.74 -14.09
C PRO A 248 14.63 0.80 -13.18
N ARG A 249 14.63 1.68 -12.18
CA ARG A 249 15.73 1.78 -11.22
C ARG A 249 15.71 0.58 -10.26
N ALA A 250 16.87 0.04 -9.93
CA ALA A 250 17.03 -0.85 -8.78
C ALA A 250 17.02 -0.05 -7.47
N VAL A 251 16.22 -0.47 -6.49
CA VAL A 251 16.13 0.11 -5.15
C VAL A 251 17.42 -0.18 -4.38
N GLU A 252 17.95 0.81 -3.68
CA GLU A 252 19.19 0.71 -2.91
C GLU A 252 18.96 0.90 -1.40
N ASN A 253 19.95 0.50 -0.59
CA ASN A 253 19.94 0.85 0.83
C ASN A 253 20.13 2.35 0.99
N GLY A 254 19.26 2.99 1.77
CA GLY A 254 19.19 4.42 1.96
C GLY A 254 18.18 5.11 1.06
N ASP A 255 17.52 4.37 0.16
CA ASP A 255 16.41 4.90 -0.62
C ASP A 255 15.12 5.02 0.23
N LEU A 256 14.31 5.99 -0.13
CA LEU A 256 12.86 5.92 0.01
C LEU A 256 12.26 5.31 -1.24
N VAL A 257 11.26 4.46 -1.06
CA VAL A 257 10.29 4.13 -2.11
C VAL A 257 8.99 4.84 -1.76
N THR A 258 8.57 5.75 -2.64
CA THR A 258 7.34 6.54 -2.48
C THR A 258 6.33 6.10 -3.54
N ALA A 259 5.08 5.93 -3.14
CA ALA A 259 3.99 5.61 -4.04
C ALA A 259 2.69 6.30 -3.61
N GLU A 260 1.87 6.62 -4.59
CA GLU A 260 0.50 7.06 -4.40
C GLU A 260 -0.40 6.12 -5.19
N ILE A 261 -1.32 5.46 -4.51
CA ILE A 261 -2.15 4.39 -5.06
C ILE A 261 -3.57 4.92 -5.22
N PHE A 262 -4.10 4.90 -6.43
CA PHE A 262 -5.47 5.33 -6.74
C PHE A 262 -6.35 4.10 -6.98
N THR A 263 -6.77 3.43 -5.90
CA THR A 263 -7.61 2.23 -6.02
C THR A 263 -9.04 2.65 -6.39
N ASN A 264 -9.64 1.97 -7.36
CA ASN A 264 -10.96 2.30 -7.89
C ASN A 264 -11.86 1.06 -7.97
N PHE A 265 -12.95 1.01 -7.21
CA PHE A 265 -13.93 -0.06 -7.30
C PHE A 265 -15.32 0.53 -7.48
N GLY A 266 -16.11 0.04 -8.44
CA GLY A 266 -17.46 0.57 -8.71
C GLY A 266 -17.49 2.09 -8.94
N MET A 267 -16.46 2.64 -9.61
CA MET A 267 -16.29 4.08 -9.85
C MET A 267 -16.22 4.93 -8.57
N ARG A 268 -15.76 4.33 -7.47
CA ARG A 268 -15.40 5.05 -6.24
C ARG A 268 -13.95 4.79 -5.90
N GLN A 269 -13.28 5.87 -5.55
CA GLN A 269 -11.86 5.88 -5.31
C GLN A 269 -11.53 5.89 -3.83
N SER A 270 -10.37 5.32 -3.53
CA SER A 270 -9.60 5.56 -2.32
C SER A 270 -8.16 5.85 -2.71
N GLN A 271 -7.51 6.78 -2.04
CA GLN A 271 -6.07 7.01 -2.16
C GLN A 271 -5.30 6.52 -0.94
N HIS A 272 -4.08 6.08 -1.21
CA HIS A 272 -3.10 5.62 -0.24
C HIS A 272 -1.75 6.25 -0.55
N GLN A 273 -1.19 6.97 0.41
CA GLN A 273 0.12 7.61 0.26
C GLN A 273 1.16 6.76 1.00
N LEU A 274 1.92 5.95 0.27
CA LEU A 274 2.90 5.02 0.83
C LEU A 274 4.32 5.60 0.72
N THR A 275 5.01 5.73 1.85
CA THR A 275 6.47 5.93 1.86
C THR A 275 7.12 4.79 2.64
N VAL A 276 8.17 4.19 2.05
CA VAL A 276 8.92 3.07 2.62
C VAL A 276 10.40 3.43 2.71
N ALA A 277 10.95 3.42 3.93
CA ALA A 277 12.38 3.55 4.16
C ALA A 277 13.09 2.20 3.97
N VAL A 278 14.10 2.18 3.09
CA VAL A 278 14.86 0.97 2.78
C VAL A 278 16.22 1.00 3.48
N GLY A 279 16.32 0.36 4.63
CA GLY A 279 17.54 0.36 5.44
C GLY A 279 17.84 1.72 6.08
N ASP A 280 19.09 2.21 5.94
CA ASP A 280 19.59 3.40 6.65
C ASP A 280 19.31 4.63 5.80
N VAL A 281 18.20 5.31 6.07
CA VAL A 281 17.81 6.54 5.36
C VAL A 281 18.35 7.80 6.05
N HIS A 282 18.32 8.93 5.36
CA HIS A 282 18.76 10.21 5.89
C HIS A 282 17.98 10.60 7.16
N GLN A 283 18.66 11.12 8.19
CA GLN A 283 18.03 11.43 9.49
C GLN A 283 16.85 12.42 9.38
N ASP A 284 16.91 13.36 8.44
CA ASP A 284 15.83 14.34 8.25
C ASP A 284 14.53 13.69 7.77
N LEU A 285 14.59 12.51 7.14
CA LEU A 285 13.39 11.79 6.72
C LEU A 285 12.58 11.27 7.91
N GLU A 286 13.25 10.94 9.02
CA GLU A 286 12.57 10.60 10.28
C GLU A 286 11.80 11.79 10.84
N ARG A 287 12.44 12.96 10.83
CA ARG A 287 11.82 14.21 11.23
C ARG A 287 10.64 14.56 10.32
N CYS A 288 10.80 14.44 9.00
CA CYS A 288 9.71 14.64 8.03
C CYS A 288 8.53 13.70 8.30
N ALA A 289 8.80 12.41 8.53
CA ALA A 289 7.76 11.42 8.78
C ALA A 289 6.97 11.71 10.07
N ALA A 290 7.67 12.10 11.15
CA ALA A 290 7.03 12.46 12.41
C ALA A 290 6.10 13.69 12.25
N ILE A 291 6.55 14.73 11.55
CA ILE A 291 5.75 15.93 11.30
C ILE A 291 4.58 15.63 10.37
N ALA A 292 4.79 14.89 9.29
CA ALA A 292 3.70 14.47 8.40
C ALA A 292 2.64 13.66 9.15
N ARG A 293 3.05 12.81 10.12
CA ARG A 293 2.09 12.08 10.97
C ARG A 293 1.35 13.01 11.91
N ALA A 294 2.03 13.99 12.51
CA ALA A 294 1.36 15.00 13.33
C ALA A 294 0.32 15.81 12.52
N CYS A 295 0.60 16.15 11.26
CA CYS A 295 -0.39 16.75 10.36
C CYS A 295 -1.60 15.83 10.15
N TYR A 296 -1.37 14.53 9.89
CA TYR A 296 -2.43 13.54 9.73
C TYR A 296 -3.32 13.42 10.98
N ASP A 297 -2.70 13.33 12.16
CA ASP A 297 -3.40 13.21 13.44
C ASP A 297 -4.23 14.46 13.76
N GLU A 298 -3.72 15.64 13.40
CA GLU A 298 -4.44 16.90 13.60
C GLU A 298 -5.66 16.99 12.69
N ALA A 299 -5.57 16.51 11.45
CA ALA A 299 -6.73 16.39 10.57
C ALA A 299 -7.79 15.46 11.18
N LEU A 300 -7.41 14.25 11.65
CA LEU A 300 -8.34 13.33 12.29
C LEU A 300 -9.00 13.93 13.55
N ARG A 301 -8.27 14.76 14.31
CA ARG A 301 -8.76 15.40 15.53
C ARG A 301 -9.80 16.49 15.25
N VAL A 302 -9.61 17.27 14.19
CA VAL A 302 -10.45 18.44 13.85
C VAL A 302 -11.60 18.08 12.92
N MET A 303 -11.43 17.06 12.06
CA MET A 303 -12.47 16.65 11.13
C MET A 303 -13.69 16.08 11.84
N GLY A 304 -14.86 16.57 11.44
CA GLY A 304 -16.14 16.10 11.94
C GLY A 304 -17.29 16.85 11.28
N PRO A 305 -18.54 16.45 11.56
CA PRO A 305 -19.71 17.14 11.04
C PRO A 305 -19.75 18.60 11.52
N ASN A 306 -20.24 19.49 10.65
CA ASN A 306 -20.37 20.94 10.89
C ASN A 306 -19.05 21.72 10.99
N VAL A 307 -17.92 21.10 10.65
CA VAL A 307 -16.62 21.77 10.57
C VAL A 307 -16.41 22.32 9.16
N ARG A 308 -15.76 23.47 8.99
CA ARG A 308 -15.41 23.99 7.67
C ARG A 308 -14.18 23.28 7.12
N PHE A 309 -14.19 22.98 5.83
CA PHE A 309 -13.05 22.38 5.13
C PHE A 309 -11.77 23.22 5.26
N GLY A 310 -11.88 24.55 5.19
CA GLY A 310 -10.75 25.47 5.39
C GLY A 310 -10.10 25.37 6.77
N ASP A 311 -10.91 25.20 7.83
CA ASP A 311 -10.41 25.10 9.20
C ASP A 311 -9.63 23.79 9.40
N VAL A 312 -10.08 22.69 8.77
CA VAL A 312 -9.34 21.43 8.73
C VAL A 312 -8.01 21.60 8.00
N ALA A 313 -8.03 22.23 6.81
CA ALA A 313 -6.83 22.46 6.02
C ALA A 313 -5.79 23.25 6.80
N GLU A 314 -6.20 24.33 7.45
CA GLU A 314 -5.35 25.19 8.28
C GLU A 314 -4.76 24.41 9.47
N ALA A 315 -5.60 23.70 10.24
CA ALA A 315 -5.18 22.92 11.39
C ALA A 315 -4.16 21.84 10.99
N MET A 316 -4.49 21.06 9.94
CA MET A 316 -3.62 20.00 9.41
C MET A 316 -2.24 20.50 8.99
N SER A 317 -2.14 21.75 8.56
CA SER A 317 -0.91 22.31 8.00
C SER A 317 -0.05 23.01 9.05
N LYS A 318 -0.62 23.28 10.22
CA LYS A 318 0.07 23.94 11.32
C LYS A 318 1.38 23.23 11.74
N PRO A 319 1.44 21.89 11.89
CA PRO A 319 2.66 21.22 12.34
C PRO A 319 3.85 21.39 11.37
N VAL A 320 3.61 21.32 10.06
CA VAL A 320 4.67 21.53 9.05
C VAL A 320 5.11 22.99 8.98
N ASN A 321 4.16 23.93 9.09
CA ASN A 321 4.44 25.36 9.10
C ASN A 321 5.26 25.78 10.33
N ASP A 322 4.86 25.32 11.53
CA ASP A 322 5.58 25.61 12.79
C ASP A 322 7.00 25.04 12.76
N ALA A 323 7.21 23.91 12.08
CA ALA A 323 8.52 23.29 11.94
C ALA A 323 9.42 23.95 10.87
N GLY A 324 8.90 24.93 10.13
CA GLY A 324 9.60 25.58 9.01
C GLY A 324 9.83 24.67 7.80
N GLY A 325 9.02 23.62 7.65
CA GLY A 325 9.08 22.69 6.53
C GLY A 325 8.33 23.19 5.30
N TRP A 326 8.43 22.45 4.20
CA TRP A 326 7.64 22.67 3.00
C TRP A 326 6.76 21.45 2.67
N THR A 327 5.74 21.67 1.83
CA THR A 327 4.81 20.63 1.38
C THR A 327 4.94 20.38 -0.13
N LYS A 328 4.70 19.13 -0.55
CA LYS A 328 4.86 18.67 -1.95
C LYS A 328 3.67 19.00 -2.84
N GLY A 329 2.49 19.19 -2.25
CA GLY A 329 1.22 19.36 -2.94
C GLY A 329 0.09 19.68 -1.95
N PRO A 330 -1.19 19.46 -2.34
CA PRO A 330 -2.31 19.62 -1.41
C PRO A 330 -2.14 18.66 -0.22
N GLN A 331 -2.55 19.09 0.97
CA GLN A 331 -2.50 18.24 2.16
C GLN A 331 -3.75 17.37 2.30
N LEU A 332 -4.87 17.77 1.69
CA LEU A 332 -6.13 17.04 1.67
C LEU A 332 -6.99 17.45 0.48
N HIS A 333 -7.86 16.56 0.00
CA HIS A 333 -8.84 16.87 -1.02
C HIS A 333 -10.07 15.96 -0.99
N GLY A 334 -11.16 16.36 -1.67
CA GLY A 334 -12.36 15.55 -1.85
C GLY A 334 -12.17 14.40 -2.85
N MET A 335 -12.86 13.28 -2.66
CA MET A 335 -12.59 12.03 -3.39
C MET A 335 -13.75 11.47 -4.22
N ASN A 336 -14.98 11.45 -3.69
CA ASN A 336 -16.12 10.77 -4.32
C ASN A 336 -17.32 11.73 -4.45
N PRO A 337 -17.61 12.25 -5.65
CA PRO A 337 -16.77 12.17 -6.86
C PRO A 337 -15.45 12.93 -6.66
N LEU A 338 -14.47 12.70 -7.53
CA LEU A 338 -13.26 13.51 -7.52
C LEU A 338 -13.69 14.94 -7.87
N ALA A 339 -13.66 15.81 -6.86
CA ALA A 339 -14.11 17.18 -6.96
C ALA A 339 -12.88 18.07 -7.14
N PRO A 340 -12.55 18.48 -8.38
CA PRO A 340 -11.36 19.28 -8.70
C PRO A 340 -11.33 20.65 -7.99
N THR A 341 -12.43 21.03 -7.34
CA THR A 341 -12.60 22.31 -6.64
C THR A 341 -12.46 22.20 -5.13
N LEU A 342 -12.10 21.04 -4.56
CA LEU A 342 -11.99 20.83 -3.11
C LEU A 342 -10.60 20.32 -2.72
N CYS A 343 -9.63 21.23 -2.62
CA CYS A 343 -8.25 20.92 -2.23
C CYS A 343 -7.73 21.92 -1.19
N GLY A 344 -7.09 21.40 -0.15
CA GLY A 344 -6.45 22.18 0.91
C GLY A 344 -4.99 22.52 0.58
N PHE A 345 -4.76 23.79 0.29
CA PHE A 345 -3.44 24.40 0.10
C PHE A 345 -3.24 25.48 1.16
N THR A 346 -2.12 25.45 1.85
CA THR A 346 -1.90 26.22 3.10
C THR A 346 -0.46 26.68 3.29
N GLY A 347 0.40 26.42 2.30
CA GLY A 347 1.79 26.82 2.28
C GLY A 347 2.27 27.00 0.84
N PRO A 348 3.42 27.66 0.63
CA PRO A 348 4.03 27.68 -0.69
C PRO A 348 4.35 26.23 -1.07
N VAL A 349 3.73 25.73 -2.14
CA VAL A 349 4.17 24.48 -2.77
C VAL A 349 5.60 24.74 -3.22
N ALA A 350 6.57 24.20 -2.47
CA ALA A 350 7.97 24.44 -2.73
C ALA A 350 8.42 23.49 -3.83
N PHE A 351 8.26 23.93 -5.06
CA PHE A 351 8.86 23.26 -6.19
C PHE A 351 10.39 23.45 -6.13
N PHE A 352 11.09 22.38 -5.76
CA PHE A 352 12.52 22.13 -6.06
C PHE A 352 13.62 22.69 -5.14
N GLY A 353 13.38 22.83 -3.82
CA GLY A 353 14.47 23.14 -2.88
C GLY A 353 15.34 24.34 -3.32
N ASP A 354 16.66 24.25 -3.11
CA ASP A 354 17.61 25.30 -3.48
C ASP A 354 18.21 25.16 -4.90
N ASP A 355 17.71 24.26 -5.75
CA ASP A 355 18.26 24.05 -7.10
C ASP A 355 17.89 25.20 -8.05
N THR A 356 18.84 26.11 -8.25
CA THR A 356 18.65 27.33 -9.05
C THR A 356 18.55 27.09 -10.55
N ARG A 357 18.75 25.86 -11.03
CA ARG A 357 18.64 25.52 -12.46
C ARG A 357 17.19 25.47 -12.93
N TYR A 358 16.26 25.22 -12.01
CA TYR A 358 14.83 25.21 -12.30
C TYR A 358 14.22 26.55 -11.90
N GLN A 359 13.27 27.02 -12.71
CA GLN A 359 12.50 28.19 -12.35
C GLN A 359 11.75 27.91 -11.05
N LYS A 360 12.06 28.66 -9.99
CA LYS A 360 11.32 28.58 -8.74
C LYS A 360 9.91 29.08 -8.98
N GLY A 361 8.94 28.17 -9.03
CA GLY A 361 7.53 28.48 -9.02
C GLY A 361 7.00 28.38 -7.60
N ARG A 362 6.45 29.47 -7.04
CA ARG A 362 5.53 29.38 -5.90
C ARG A 362 4.12 29.43 -6.46
N LEU A 363 3.45 28.28 -6.51
CA LEU A 363 2.01 28.28 -6.65
C LEU A 363 1.41 28.54 -5.26
N GLY A 364 1.18 29.81 -4.95
CA GLY A 364 0.37 30.18 -3.80
C GLY A 364 -1.10 29.96 -4.15
N MET A 365 -1.57 28.72 -4.12
CA MET A 365 -3.00 28.44 -4.29
C MET A 365 -3.70 28.57 -2.94
N PRO A 366 -4.81 29.32 -2.84
CA PRO A 366 -5.63 29.27 -1.65
C PRO A 366 -6.28 27.89 -1.51
N THR A 367 -6.70 27.53 -0.30
CA THR A 367 -7.59 26.38 -0.11
C THR A 367 -8.88 26.61 -0.92
N MET A 368 -9.18 25.68 -1.81
CA MET A 368 -10.35 25.75 -2.69
C MET A 368 -11.58 25.24 -1.93
N ASN A 369 -12.70 25.95 -2.07
CA ASN A 369 -13.98 25.63 -1.42
C ASN A 369 -13.84 25.52 0.13
N ALA A 370 -13.03 26.41 0.71
CA ALA A 370 -12.74 26.48 2.15
C ALA A 370 -14.00 26.68 3.03
N GLU A 371 -15.04 27.27 2.45
CA GLU A 371 -16.35 27.51 3.04
C GLU A 371 -17.22 26.24 3.16
N LEU A 372 -16.87 25.15 2.48
CA LEU A 372 -17.65 23.91 2.52
C LEU A 372 -17.76 23.39 3.95
N ILE A 373 -18.99 23.08 4.38
CA ILE A 373 -19.27 22.42 5.65
C ILE A 373 -19.23 20.91 5.47
N LEU A 374 -18.42 20.25 6.29
CA LEU A 374 -18.32 18.80 6.33
C LEU A 374 -19.60 18.19 6.90
N VAL A 375 -20.14 17.18 6.22
CA VAL A 375 -21.31 16.43 6.67
C VAL A 375 -21.07 14.92 6.57
N PRO A 376 -21.79 14.10 7.35
CA PRO A 376 -21.66 12.65 7.31
C PRO A 376 -21.84 12.09 5.89
N GLY A 377 -21.02 11.09 5.54
CA GLY A 377 -21.01 10.47 4.22
C GLY A 377 -20.09 11.12 3.19
N MET A 378 -19.49 12.28 3.48
CA MET A 378 -18.42 12.83 2.65
C MET A 378 -17.11 12.05 2.84
N THR A 379 -16.31 11.94 1.77
CA THR A 379 -15.05 11.19 1.78
C THR A 379 -13.88 12.05 1.30
N PHE A 380 -12.74 11.94 1.97
CA PHE A 380 -11.56 12.78 1.72
C PHE A 380 -10.28 11.95 1.62
N ALA A 381 -9.34 12.41 0.80
CA ALA A 381 -7.95 11.99 0.86
C ALA A 381 -7.21 12.91 1.82
N LEU A 382 -6.46 12.33 2.76
CA LEU A 382 -5.49 13.03 3.59
C LEU A 382 -4.10 12.63 3.11
N GLU A 383 -3.32 13.62 2.68
CA GLU A 383 -2.03 13.42 2.01
C GLU A 383 -0.93 14.32 2.60
N PRO A 384 -0.75 14.35 3.93
CA PRO A 384 0.23 15.21 4.53
C PRO A 384 1.63 14.90 4.02
N SER A 385 2.34 15.96 3.68
CA SER A 385 3.73 15.89 3.27
C SER A 385 4.56 16.90 4.04
N CYS A 386 5.76 16.48 4.43
CA CYS A 386 6.72 17.36 5.07
C CYS A 386 8.08 17.17 4.40
N GLY A 387 8.74 18.27 4.07
CA GLY A 387 10.08 18.27 3.53
C GLY A 387 11.01 19.32 4.13
N PHE A 388 12.30 18.97 4.17
CA PHE A 388 13.44 19.84 4.50
C PHE A 388 14.53 19.62 3.45
N GLY A 389 15.04 20.69 2.84
CA GLY A 389 16.00 20.57 1.73
C GLY A 389 15.43 19.70 0.60
N HIS A 390 16.14 18.63 0.21
CA HIS A 390 15.71 17.64 -0.78
C HIS A 390 15.14 16.35 -0.14
N GLN A 391 14.83 16.38 1.16
CA GLN A 391 14.30 15.24 1.89
C GLN A 391 12.81 15.47 2.16
N ALA A 392 11.96 14.54 1.75
CA ALA A 392 10.52 14.66 1.95
C ALA A 392 9.87 13.31 2.19
N VAL A 393 8.83 13.31 3.01
CA VAL A 393 7.96 12.15 3.26
C VAL A 393 6.53 12.55 3.01
N THR A 394 5.79 11.67 2.34
CA THR A 394 4.34 11.76 2.16
C THR A 394 3.71 10.48 2.67
N ILE A 395 2.76 10.63 3.57
CA ILE A 395 1.99 9.51 4.13
C ILE A 395 0.52 9.93 4.14
N GLY A 396 -0.40 8.98 4.26
CA GLY A 396 -1.79 9.36 4.07
C GLY A 396 -2.71 8.24 3.68
N GLY A 397 -3.98 8.62 3.55
CA GLY A 397 -5.07 7.68 3.42
C GLY A 397 -6.43 8.35 3.19
N THR A 398 -7.45 7.53 2.98
CA THR A 398 -8.84 7.94 2.78
C THR A 398 -9.60 7.91 4.10
N VAL A 399 -10.44 8.91 4.31
CA VAL A 399 -11.32 9.03 5.48
C VAL A 399 -12.77 9.28 5.09
N ILE A 400 -13.70 8.89 5.97
CA ILE A 400 -15.15 9.13 5.82
C ILE A 400 -15.62 9.98 7.01
N ILE A 401 -16.35 11.06 6.75
CA ILE A 401 -17.05 11.80 7.81
C ILE A 401 -18.22 10.96 8.31
N THR A 402 -18.31 10.77 9.63
CA THR A 402 -19.40 10.06 10.29
C THR A 402 -20.25 11.03 11.11
N GLU A 403 -21.38 10.54 11.63
CA GLU A 403 -22.26 11.32 12.51
C GLU A 403 -21.54 11.85 13.77
N THR A 404 -20.46 11.18 14.21
CA THR A 404 -19.77 11.50 15.46
C THR A 404 -18.30 11.87 15.28
N GLY A 405 -17.78 11.89 14.04
CA GLY A 405 -16.37 12.16 13.79
C GLY A 405 -15.91 11.69 12.41
N VAL A 406 -14.85 10.88 12.39
CA VAL A 406 -14.18 10.42 11.18
C VAL A 406 -13.78 8.94 11.27
N ASP A 407 -14.02 8.20 10.20
CA ASP A 407 -13.54 6.83 10.03
C ASP A 407 -12.28 6.83 9.15
N GLU A 408 -11.16 6.35 9.70
CA GLU A 408 -9.93 6.09 8.95
C GLU A 408 -10.01 4.73 8.24
N LEU A 409 -9.77 4.69 6.92
CA LEU A 409 -9.95 3.46 6.13
C LEU A 409 -8.67 2.66 5.89
N ASN A 410 -7.51 3.31 5.92
CA ASN A 410 -6.23 2.73 5.49
C ASN A 410 -5.06 3.22 6.35
N PRO A 411 -5.06 2.88 7.66
CA PRO A 411 -4.01 3.27 8.60
C PRO A 411 -2.64 2.69 8.27
N PHE A 412 -2.55 1.65 7.42
CA PHE A 412 -1.26 1.09 7.00
C PHE A 412 -0.41 2.12 6.27
N THR A 413 -0.98 2.90 5.34
CA THR A 413 -0.22 3.90 4.56
C THR A 413 -0.12 5.27 5.24
N ALA A 414 -0.92 5.52 6.29
CA ALA A 414 -0.84 6.73 7.11
C ALA A 414 0.40 6.80 8.02
N LYS A 415 1.48 6.06 7.74
CA LYS A 415 2.75 6.09 8.48
C LYS A 415 3.91 5.62 7.61
N LEU A 416 5.13 6.07 7.94
CA LEU A 416 6.35 5.62 7.29
C LEU A 416 6.54 4.11 7.50
N GLN A 417 6.58 3.36 6.39
CA GLN A 417 6.92 1.95 6.42
C GLN A 417 8.43 1.75 6.41
N ARG A 418 8.88 0.57 6.85
CA ARG A 418 10.30 0.22 6.85
C ARG A 418 10.51 -1.17 6.32
N VAL A 419 11.53 -1.29 5.47
CA VAL A 419 12.13 -2.57 5.13
C VAL A 419 13.57 -2.53 5.61
N ALA A 420 13.85 -3.26 6.70
CA ALA A 420 15.19 -3.41 7.22
C ALA A 420 16.00 -4.37 6.34
N TRP A 421 17.26 -4.01 6.05
CA TRP A 421 18.20 -4.97 5.48
C TRP A 421 18.58 -6.02 6.53
N GLY A 422 18.59 -7.28 6.11
CA GLY A 422 19.48 -8.29 6.70
C GLY A 422 19.06 -8.92 8.02
N VAL A 423 17.77 -8.94 8.38
CA VAL A 423 17.31 -9.67 9.57
C VAL A 423 16.41 -10.87 9.26
N THR A 424 16.67 -11.57 8.16
CA THR A 424 16.11 -12.93 7.94
C THR A 424 16.44 -13.86 9.11
N GLN A 425 17.58 -13.65 9.76
CA GLN A 425 18.00 -14.40 10.94
C GLN A 425 17.28 -14.00 12.23
N PHE A 426 16.66 -12.81 12.29
CA PHE A 426 15.81 -12.43 13.43
C PHE A 426 14.61 -13.37 13.52
N SER A 427 13.89 -13.54 12.40
CA SER A 427 12.75 -14.44 12.34
C SER A 427 13.16 -15.88 12.65
N LEU A 428 14.31 -16.35 12.17
CA LEU A 428 14.82 -17.68 12.50
C LEU A 428 15.13 -17.84 14.01
N LYS A 429 15.67 -16.79 14.64
CA LYS A 429 16.00 -16.83 16.07
C LYS A 429 14.78 -16.79 16.96
N PHE A 430 13.82 -15.91 16.70
CA PHE A 430 12.67 -15.76 17.59
C PHE A 430 11.50 -16.68 17.24
N ARG A 431 11.56 -17.39 16.10
CA ARG A 431 10.63 -18.49 15.81
C ARG A 431 10.65 -19.51 16.95
N HIS A 432 9.46 -19.88 17.43
CA HIS A 432 9.26 -20.80 18.55
C HIS A 432 10.08 -20.43 19.82
N ALA A 433 10.27 -19.13 20.10
CA ALA A 433 11.09 -18.64 21.21
C ALA A 433 12.54 -19.15 21.19
N GLY A 434 13.10 -19.39 19.99
CA GLY A 434 14.47 -19.86 19.80
C GLY A 434 14.70 -21.33 20.13
N GLN A 435 13.63 -22.13 20.14
CA GLN A 435 13.67 -23.55 20.49
C GLN A 435 13.77 -24.49 19.29
N ALA A 436 13.86 -23.97 18.06
CA ALA A 436 14.09 -24.80 16.89
C ALA A 436 15.57 -25.20 16.80
N ARG A 437 15.87 -26.46 16.44
CA ARG A 437 17.26 -26.96 16.38
C ARG A 437 18.16 -26.21 15.39
N ILE A 438 17.56 -25.62 14.35
CA ILE A 438 18.28 -24.84 13.33
C ILE A 438 18.41 -23.34 13.69
N THR A 439 17.90 -22.92 14.85
CA THR A 439 17.99 -21.53 15.28
C THR A 439 19.44 -21.10 15.53
N VAL A 440 19.83 -19.93 15.03
CA VAL A 440 21.17 -19.36 15.25
C VAL A 440 21.40 -19.03 16.71
N ASN A 441 22.40 -19.67 17.32
CA ASN A 441 22.85 -19.35 18.68
C ASN A 441 23.95 -18.30 18.70
N ARG A 442 24.83 -18.28 17.69
CA ARG A 442 26.03 -17.42 17.62
C ARG A 442 26.01 -16.58 16.35
N PHE A 443 25.89 -15.27 16.49
CA PHE A 443 26.01 -14.31 15.40
C PHE A 443 27.47 -13.83 15.33
N LEU A 444 28.19 -14.27 14.32
CA LEU A 444 29.52 -13.72 13.99
C LEU A 444 29.31 -12.54 13.04
N VAL A 445 29.74 -11.35 13.43
CA VAL A 445 29.48 -10.12 12.68
C VAL A 445 30.78 -9.37 12.41
N GLN A 446 31.00 -9.02 11.15
CA GLN A 446 32.22 -8.34 10.71
C GLN A 446 32.34 -6.95 11.36
N SER A 447 33.56 -6.59 11.74
CA SER A 447 33.90 -5.39 12.52
C SER A 447 33.29 -4.08 12.04
N GLY A 448 33.30 -3.82 10.72
CA GLY A 448 32.80 -2.62 10.08
C GLY A 448 31.27 -2.47 10.08
N VAL A 449 30.53 -3.54 10.42
CA VAL A 449 29.06 -3.51 10.56
C VAL A 449 28.57 -3.90 11.97
N TYR A 450 29.46 -4.35 12.85
CA TYR A 450 29.15 -4.91 14.17
C TYR A 450 28.13 -4.11 14.98
N HIS A 451 28.45 -2.83 15.26
CA HIS A 451 27.58 -1.98 16.07
C HIS A 451 26.26 -1.61 15.38
N ARG A 452 26.28 -1.41 14.05
CA ARG A 452 25.06 -1.10 13.29
C ARG A 452 24.11 -2.30 13.25
N PHE A 453 24.67 -3.50 13.06
CA PHE A 453 23.89 -4.73 13.01
C PHE A 453 23.17 -4.99 14.35
N ILE A 454 23.89 -4.90 15.47
CA ILE A 454 23.30 -5.11 16.80
C ILE A 454 22.21 -4.08 17.10
N ARG A 455 22.42 -2.81 16.72
CA ARG A 455 21.41 -1.76 16.90
C ARG A 455 20.11 -2.09 16.17
N ARG A 456 20.20 -2.44 14.88
CA ARG A 456 19.02 -2.82 14.08
C ARG A 456 18.36 -4.11 14.57
N PHE A 457 19.17 -5.09 14.97
CA PHE A 457 18.65 -6.33 15.55
C PHE A 457 17.86 -6.04 16.83
N HIS A 458 18.35 -5.12 17.67
CA HIS A 458 17.65 -4.63 18.85
C HIS A 458 16.34 -3.90 18.51
N GLU A 459 16.36 -3.01 17.51
CA GLU A 459 15.15 -2.30 17.05
C GLU A 459 14.06 -3.25 16.55
N GLU A 460 14.42 -4.30 15.81
CA GLU A 460 13.47 -5.35 15.42
C GLU A 460 13.00 -6.18 16.62
N MET A 461 13.89 -6.51 17.56
CA MET A 461 13.55 -7.26 18.77
C MET A 461 12.59 -6.50 19.69
N ALA A 462 12.70 -5.17 19.75
CA ALA A 462 11.82 -4.33 20.53
C ALA A 462 10.35 -4.37 20.06
N LYS A 463 10.08 -4.88 18.85
CA LYS A 463 8.72 -5.07 18.32
C LYS A 463 8.06 -6.37 18.80
N LEU A 464 8.80 -7.24 19.50
CA LEU A 464 8.25 -8.50 20.02
C LEU A 464 7.33 -8.23 21.21
N VAL A 465 6.16 -8.88 21.17
CA VAL A 465 5.16 -8.86 22.23
C VAL A 465 5.14 -10.26 22.83
N VAL A 466 5.74 -10.39 24.01
CA VAL A 466 5.79 -11.64 24.76
C VAL A 466 4.44 -11.89 25.42
N GLY A 467 3.87 -13.07 25.22
CA GLY A 467 2.60 -13.44 25.82
C GLY A 467 2.16 -14.85 25.47
N HIS A 468 1.02 -15.27 26.00
CA HIS A 468 0.41 -16.53 25.60
C HIS A 468 0.03 -16.53 24.10
N GLY A 469 0.32 -17.63 23.39
CA GLY A 469 0.14 -17.71 21.94
C GLY A 469 -1.31 -17.59 21.44
N ALA A 470 -2.30 -17.83 22.31
CA ALA A 470 -3.71 -17.62 22.00
C ALA A 470 -4.17 -16.16 22.18
N MET A 471 -3.38 -15.29 22.81
CA MET A 471 -3.75 -13.88 22.98
C MET A 471 -3.49 -13.09 21.70
N ARG A 472 -4.44 -12.23 21.33
CA ARG A 472 -4.32 -11.35 20.16
C ARG A 472 -3.14 -10.39 20.34
N GLY A 473 -2.31 -10.27 19.31
CA GLY A 473 -1.16 -9.36 19.30
C GLY A 473 0.13 -9.96 19.86
N THR A 474 0.09 -11.14 20.48
CA THR A 474 1.29 -11.89 20.89
C THR A 474 2.12 -12.27 19.66
N THR A 475 3.42 -11.98 19.69
CA THR A 475 4.36 -12.37 18.63
C THR A 475 5.46 -13.31 19.12
N LEU A 476 5.60 -13.49 20.44
CA LEU A 476 6.52 -14.46 21.04
C LEU A 476 5.87 -15.22 22.20
N GLY A 477 5.84 -16.54 22.11
CA GLY A 477 5.29 -17.44 23.14
C GLY A 477 6.28 -17.85 24.24
N PRO A 478 5.86 -18.69 25.19
CA PRO A 478 6.71 -19.21 26.25
C PRO A 478 7.76 -20.21 25.74
N VAL A 479 8.76 -20.49 26.57
CA VAL A 479 9.60 -21.69 26.43
C VAL A 479 8.85 -22.93 26.96
N THR A 480 9.26 -24.11 26.52
CA THR A 480 8.51 -25.35 26.73
C THR A 480 8.50 -25.87 28.16
N LYS A 481 9.56 -25.63 28.94
CA LYS A 481 9.73 -26.15 30.31
C LYS A 481 10.49 -25.18 31.21
N LEU A 482 10.35 -25.34 32.52
CA LEU A 482 11.03 -24.51 33.53
C LEU A 482 12.56 -24.60 33.41
N GLU A 483 13.09 -25.79 33.15
CA GLU A 483 14.54 -26.00 33.04
C GLU A 483 15.15 -25.22 31.87
N SER A 484 14.35 -24.88 30.85
CA SER A 484 14.79 -24.01 29.75
C SER A 484 14.96 -22.56 30.21
N VAL A 485 14.12 -22.10 31.16
CA VAL A 485 14.27 -20.78 31.80
C VAL A 485 15.50 -20.77 32.70
N ASP A 486 15.67 -21.79 33.54
CA ASP A 486 16.82 -21.91 34.45
C ASP A 486 18.14 -21.96 33.65
N ARG A 487 18.14 -22.69 32.52
CA ARG A 487 19.28 -22.73 31.60
C ARG A 487 19.54 -21.37 30.97
N ALA A 488 18.51 -20.69 30.48
CA ALA A 488 18.64 -19.37 29.86
C ALA A 488 19.28 -18.37 30.83
N GLU A 489 18.79 -18.33 32.07
CA GLU A 489 19.30 -17.49 33.15
C GLU A 489 20.78 -17.80 33.44
N ARG A 490 21.12 -19.07 33.67
CA ARG A 490 22.52 -19.52 33.86
C ARG A 490 23.45 -19.10 32.73
N LEU A 491 23.03 -19.26 31.48
CA LEU A 491 23.83 -18.92 30.31
C LEU A 491 24.05 -17.41 30.18
N VAL A 492 23.05 -16.59 30.53
CA VAL A 492 23.15 -15.13 30.54
C VAL A 492 24.11 -14.67 31.64
N GLU A 493 23.98 -15.22 32.85
CA GLU A 493 24.86 -14.90 33.98
C GLU A 493 26.32 -15.26 33.69
N ASP A 494 26.58 -16.47 33.18
CA ASP A 494 27.92 -16.90 32.81
C ASP A 494 28.51 -16.03 31.69
N ALA A 495 27.72 -15.69 30.66
CA ALA A 495 28.19 -14.81 29.60
C ALA A 495 28.56 -13.42 30.13
N PHE A 496 27.75 -12.86 31.03
CA PHE A 496 28.02 -11.59 31.69
C PHE A 496 29.31 -11.65 32.53
N PHE A 497 29.49 -12.70 33.33
CA PHE A 497 30.72 -12.94 34.10
C PHE A 497 31.96 -13.05 33.21
N ASN A 498 31.80 -13.63 32.01
CA ASN A 498 32.85 -13.73 31.00
C ASN A 498 33.01 -12.45 30.13
N GLY A 499 32.44 -11.32 30.55
CA GLY A 499 32.67 -10.00 29.95
C GLY A 499 31.70 -9.62 28.82
N ALA A 500 30.65 -10.41 28.58
CA ALA A 500 29.61 -10.02 27.63
C ALA A 500 28.83 -8.80 28.16
N ARG A 501 28.48 -7.89 27.25
CA ARG A 501 27.61 -6.76 27.54
C ARG A 501 26.15 -7.13 27.26
N LEU A 502 25.31 -7.06 28.28
CA LEU A 502 23.86 -7.15 28.14
C LEU A 502 23.34 -5.87 27.46
N VAL A 503 22.74 -6.02 26.27
CA VAL A 503 22.14 -4.91 25.52
C VAL A 503 20.69 -4.70 25.94
N THR A 504 19.94 -5.79 26.13
CA THR A 504 18.57 -5.79 26.65
C THR A 504 18.16 -7.20 27.10
N GLY A 505 17.09 -7.29 27.89
CA GLY A 505 16.51 -8.53 28.39
C GLY A 505 17.31 -9.16 29.53
N GLY A 506 17.38 -10.50 29.53
CA GLY A 506 18.22 -11.30 30.41
C GLY A 506 17.52 -11.83 31.66
N LYS A 507 16.20 -11.63 31.81
CA LYS A 507 15.47 -12.03 33.01
C LYS A 507 14.35 -13.03 32.74
N ARG A 508 14.07 -13.84 33.75
CA ARG A 508 12.82 -14.60 33.87
C ARG A 508 11.63 -13.65 33.95
N MET A 509 10.54 -14.01 33.28
CA MET A 509 9.28 -13.27 33.34
C MET A 509 8.22 -14.06 34.10
N ALA A 510 7.30 -13.34 34.74
CA ALA A 510 6.10 -13.93 35.32
C ALA A 510 5.20 -14.50 34.21
N PRO A 511 4.30 -15.46 34.52
CA PRO A 511 3.29 -15.94 33.59
C PRO A 511 2.47 -14.79 32.98
N MET A 512 2.26 -14.83 31.66
CA MET A 512 1.57 -13.79 30.88
C MET A 512 0.33 -14.38 30.20
N GLY A 513 -0.85 -14.22 30.82
CA GLY A 513 -2.15 -14.64 30.28
C GLY A 513 -2.89 -15.65 31.16
N PHE A 514 -2.34 -16.86 31.31
CA PHE A 514 -2.84 -17.87 32.26
C PHE A 514 -2.05 -17.85 33.57
N GLU A 515 -2.53 -18.58 34.58
CA GLU A 515 -1.90 -18.68 35.91
C GLU A 515 -0.50 -19.32 35.88
N GLU A 516 -0.18 -20.09 34.83
CA GLU A 516 1.10 -20.80 34.67
C GLU A 516 1.73 -20.55 33.29
N GLY A 517 3.07 -20.58 33.23
CA GLY A 517 3.82 -20.51 31.98
C GLY A 517 5.28 -20.13 32.18
N TYR A 518 6.15 -20.57 31.26
CA TYR A 518 7.59 -20.37 31.35
C TYR A 518 8.04 -19.29 30.35
N PHE A 519 8.31 -18.09 30.84
CA PHE A 519 8.65 -16.95 29.99
C PHE A 519 10.04 -16.41 30.33
N PHE A 520 10.76 -15.99 29.29
CA PHE A 520 12.09 -15.38 29.40
C PHE A 520 12.17 -14.20 28.45
N GLU A 521 12.78 -13.10 28.89
CA GLU A 521 12.90 -11.89 28.08
C GLU A 521 13.72 -12.16 26.80
N PRO A 522 13.28 -11.65 25.63
CA PRO A 522 14.14 -11.57 24.45
C PRO A 522 15.44 -10.85 24.79
N THR A 523 16.56 -11.54 24.64
CA THR A 523 17.85 -11.12 25.20
C THR A 523 18.89 -10.93 24.13
N ILE A 524 19.67 -9.84 24.23
CA ILE A 524 20.84 -9.60 23.37
C ILE A 524 22.10 -9.47 24.23
N LEU A 525 23.08 -10.33 23.96
CA LEU A 525 24.42 -10.30 24.54
C LEU A 525 25.43 -9.93 23.45
N ALA A 526 26.15 -8.82 23.65
CA ALA A 526 27.17 -8.32 22.73
C ALA A 526 28.58 -8.49 23.32
N GLY A 527 29.56 -8.74 22.46
CA GLY A 527 30.95 -8.93 22.87
C GLY A 527 31.15 -10.22 23.66
N VAL A 528 30.42 -11.28 23.30
CA VAL A 528 30.51 -12.56 24.02
C VAL A 528 31.89 -13.18 23.82
N SER A 529 32.50 -13.63 24.92
CA SER A 529 33.77 -14.35 24.91
C SER A 529 33.56 -15.80 24.46
N PRO A 530 34.43 -16.38 23.61
CA PRO A 530 34.38 -17.82 23.27
C PRO A 530 34.49 -18.78 24.46
N LYS A 531 34.88 -18.27 25.64
CA LYS A 531 34.96 -19.03 26.90
C LYS A 531 33.62 -19.17 27.60
N ALA A 532 32.63 -18.33 27.28
CA ALA A 532 31.31 -18.41 27.89
C ALA A 532 30.61 -19.72 27.49
N LEU A 533 29.84 -20.31 28.40
CA LEU A 533 29.08 -21.54 28.19
C LEU A 533 28.15 -21.42 26.98
N ILE A 534 27.55 -20.24 26.77
CA ILE A 534 26.65 -19.97 25.64
C ILE A 534 27.34 -20.08 24.27
N SER A 535 28.68 -20.11 24.22
CA SER A 535 29.44 -20.36 22.99
C SER A 535 29.57 -21.85 22.64
N ARG A 536 29.30 -22.75 23.58
CA ARG A 536 29.53 -24.21 23.48
C ARG A 536 28.28 -25.05 23.73
N GLU A 537 27.32 -24.52 24.48
CA GLU A 537 26.04 -25.17 24.78
C GLU A 537 24.91 -24.66 23.87
N GLU A 538 23.93 -25.53 23.60
CA GLU A 538 22.71 -25.11 22.92
C GLU A 538 21.77 -24.37 23.87
N CYS A 539 21.36 -23.18 23.45
CA CYS A 539 20.58 -22.26 24.27
C CYS A 539 19.10 -22.65 24.40
N PHE A 540 18.44 -23.01 23.30
CA PHE A 540 16.98 -23.28 23.24
C PHE A 540 16.12 -22.24 23.97
N ALA A 541 16.48 -20.97 23.83
CA ALA A 541 15.82 -19.83 24.45
C ALA A 541 15.97 -18.56 23.57
N PRO A 542 15.18 -17.49 23.83
CA PRO A 542 15.19 -16.28 23.01
C PRO A 542 16.41 -15.38 23.28
N ILE A 543 17.62 -15.95 23.28
CA ILE A 543 18.89 -15.25 23.56
C ILE A 543 19.78 -15.20 22.32
N SER A 544 20.05 -14.00 21.80
CA SER A 544 20.96 -13.75 20.67
C SER A 544 22.34 -13.32 21.17
N THR A 545 23.39 -14.02 20.74
CA THR A 545 24.78 -13.70 21.11
C THR A 545 25.56 -13.17 19.91
N PHE A 546 26.33 -12.10 20.10
CA PHE A 546 27.07 -11.43 19.04
C PHE A 546 28.58 -11.42 19.30
N TYR A 547 29.34 -11.94 18.35
CA TYR A 547 30.80 -12.00 18.36
C TYR A 547 31.32 -11.16 17.19
N LYS A 548 32.42 -10.46 17.43
CA LYS A 548 33.06 -9.61 16.42
C LYS A 548 34.20 -10.40 15.76
N PHE A 549 34.34 -10.29 14.45
CA PHE A 549 35.51 -10.78 13.71
C PHE A 549 36.03 -9.71 12.73
N GLU A 550 37.30 -9.80 12.35
CA GLU A 550 37.95 -8.91 11.39
C GLU A 550 38.10 -9.59 10.00
N THR A 551 38.50 -10.86 9.94
CA THR A 551 38.72 -11.59 8.67
C THR A 551 37.81 -12.81 8.47
N GLU A 552 37.70 -13.28 7.22
CA GLU A 552 36.90 -14.46 6.87
C GLU A 552 37.43 -15.73 7.54
N GLU A 553 38.75 -15.89 7.59
CA GLU A 553 39.42 -17.04 8.20
C GLU A 553 39.17 -17.10 9.71
N GLU A 554 39.19 -15.94 10.38
CA GLU A 554 38.83 -15.83 11.79
C GLU A 554 37.38 -16.25 12.02
N ALA A 555 36.45 -15.76 11.17
CA ALA A 555 35.04 -16.11 11.27
C ALA A 555 34.79 -17.62 11.10
N VAL A 556 35.43 -18.25 10.12
CA VAL A 556 35.34 -19.71 9.90
C VAL A 556 35.86 -20.47 11.11
N LYS A 557 37.04 -20.08 11.63
CA LYS A 557 37.62 -20.71 12.82
C LYS A 557 36.68 -20.61 14.03
N MET A 558 36.12 -19.43 14.29
CA MET A 558 35.15 -19.22 15.37
C MET A 558 33.85 -20.00 15.16
N ALA A 559 33.36 -20.06 13.92
CA ALA A 559 32.14 -20.80 13.57
C ALA A 559 32.31 -22.30 13.79
N ASN A 560 33.49 -22.84 13.50
CA ASN A 560 33.80 -24.27 13.66
C ASN A 560 34.22 -24.64 15.08
N ASP A 561 34.67 -23.69 15.90
CA ASP A 561 35.02 -23.88 17.32
C ASP A 561 33.76 -24.07 18.19
N THR A 562 33.13 -25.23 18.02
CA THR A 562 31.95 -25.69 18.76
C THR A 562 31.85 -27.22 18.60
N PRO A 563 31.34 -27.92 19.63
CA PRO A 563 31.02 -29.34 19.51
C PRO A 563 29.80 -29.63 18.61
N MET A 564 29.01 -28.61 18.26
CA MET A 564 27.78 -28.74 17.48
C MET A 564 28.02 -28.43 16.00
N GLY A 565 27.29 -29.09 15.10
CA GLY A 565 27.47 -28.96 13.65
C GLY A 565 26.18 -29.21 12.86
N LEU A 566 25.02 -28.84 13.39
CA LEU A 566 23.74 -29.05 12.69
C LEU A 566 23.58 -28.10 11.51
N ALA A 567 23.51 -26.79 11.79
CA ALA A 567 23.25 -25.76 10.79
C ALA A 567 24.21 -24.57 10.96
N SER A 568 24.65 -24.00 9.85
CA SER A 568 25.40 -22.74 9.78
C SER A 568 24.85 -21.84 8.68
N TYR A 569 25.05 -20.53 8.79
CA TYR A 569 24.50 -19.55 7.86
C TYR A 569 25.55 -18.50 7.50
N ALA A 570 25.70 -18.22 6.21
CA ALA A 570 26.65 -17.25 5.70
C ALA A 570 25.94 -16.17 4.85
N PHE A 571 26.24 -14.90 5.13
CA PHE A 571 25.69 -13.76 4.38
C PHE A 571 26.81 -12.91 3.80
N THR A 572 26.80 -12.75 2.48
CA THR A 572 27.80 -11.95 1.74
C THR A 572 27.29 -11.63 0.34
N LYS A 573 27.70 -10.48 -0.21
CA LYS A 573 27.46 -10.13 -1.62
C LYS A 573 28.50 -10.74 -2.57
N ASN A 574 29.65 -11.17 -2.04
CA ASN A 574 30.73 -11.76 -2.83
C ASN A 574 30.47 -13.26 -3.03
N VAL A 575 30.26 -13.68 -4.28
CA VAL A 575 29.95 -15.06 -4.66
C VAL A 575 31.12 -16.02 -4.41
N ASP A 576 32.37 -15.59 -4.61
CA ASP A 576 33.54 -16.43 -4.33
C ASP A 576 33.64 -16.76 -2.83
N ARG A 577 33.30 -15.79 -1.97
CA ARG A 577 33.21 -15.99 -0.52
C ARG A 577 32.08 -16.94 -0.15
N ILE A 578 30.95 -16.94 -0.87
CA ILE A 578 29.86 -17.89 -0.64
C ILE A 578 30.39 -19.32 -0.74
N TRP A 579 31.12 -19.63 -1.81
CA TRP A 579 31.66 -20.97 -2.05
C TRP A 579 32.73 -21.36 -1.02
N ARG A 580 33.69 -20.46 -0.72
CA ARG A 580 34.69 -20.74 0.33
C ARG A 580 34.04 -20.99 1.69
N LEU A 581 33.04 -20.21 2.08
CA LEU A 581 32.32 -20.43 3.34
C LEU A 581 31.53 -21.74 3.32
N TYR A 582 30.89 -22.08 2.22
CA TYR A 582 30.18 -23.35 2.07
C TYR A 582 31.10 -24.56 2.27
N GLU A 583 32.31 -24.51 1.70
CA GLU A 583 33.28 -25.61 1.80
C GLU A 583 33.96 -25.70 3.17
N ASN A 584 34.22 -24.57 3.83
CA ASN A 584 35.02 -24.53 5.05
C ASN A 584 34.21 -24.53 6.35
N LEU A 585 32.88 -24.33 6.30
CA LEU A 585 32.03 -24.39 7.49
C LEU A 585 31.69 -25.84 7.83
N GLU A 586 31.97 -26.24 9.07
CA GLU A 586 31.74 -27.59 9.58
C GLU A 586 30.30 -27.74 10.11
N ALA A 587 29.33 -27.74 9.21
CA ALA A 587 27.92 -28.00 9.52
C ALA A 587 27.25 -28.88 8.46
N GLY A 588 26.31 -29.73 8.90
CA GLY A 588 25.59 -30.63 8.00
C GLY A 588 24.54 -29.94 7.12
N ILE A 589 24.15 -28.71 7.47
CA ILE A 589 23.24 -27.85 6.72
C ILE A 589 23.84 -26.44 6.66
N ILE A 590 23.99 -25.86 5.47
CA ILE A 590 24.56 -24.52 5.31
C ILE A 590 23.59 -23.64 4.51
N GLY A 591 23.10 -22.58 5.14
CA GLY A 591 22.28 -21.56 4.47
C GLY A 591 23.15 -20.44 3.89
N LEU A 592 23.10 -20.26 2.58
CA LEU A 592 23.85 -19.23 1.86
C LEU A 592 22.90 -18.08 1.48
N ASN A 593 23.08 -16.91 2.09
CA ASN A 593 22.19 -15.74 1.97
C ASN A 593 20.69 -16.03 2.27
N THR A 594 20.40 -17.10 3.02
CA THR A 594 19.04 -17.48 3.41
C THR A 594 18.96 -17.75 4.92
N GLY A 595 17.79 -17.45 5.50
CA GLY A 595 17.47 -17.79 6.90
C GLY A 595 16.71 -19.11 7.05
N ASN A 596 16.28 -19.75 5.96
CA ASN A 596 15.63 -21.04 6.00
C ASN A 596 16.27 -21.96 4.96
N CYS A 597 16.72 -23.13 5.39
CA CYS A 597 17.42 -24.12 4.59
C CYS A 597 16.85 -25.53 4.77
N SER A 598 15.71 -25.67 5.49
CA SER A 598 15.02 -26.95 5.64
C SER A 598 13.99 -27.10 4.53
N ALA A 599 14.07 -28.21 3.78
CA ALA A 599 13.09 -28.62 2.78
C ALA A 599 12.91 -30.14 2.83
N ALA A 600 11.76 -30.65 2.37
CA ALA A 600 11.44 -32.08 2.45
C ALA A 600 12.32 -32.92 1.50
N GLU A 601 12.71 -32.31 0.39
CA GLU A 601 13.53 -32.89 -0.67
C GLU A 601 15.04 -32.84 -0.38
N THR A 602 15.48 -32.13 0.67
CA THR A 602 16.90 -31.96 1.02
C THR A 602 17.32 -32.81 2.22
N PRO A 603 18.55 -33.36 2.25
CA PRO A 603 19.06 -34.10 3.40
C PRO A 603 19.09 -33.25 4.68
N PHE A 604 18.41 -33.72 5.74
CA PHE A 604 18.40 -33.06 7.05
C PHE A 604 19.26 -33.85 8.04
N GLY A 605 20.28 -33.22 8.60
CA GLY A 605 21.12 -33.81 9.65
C GLY A 605 22.45 -33.08 9.79
N GLY A 606 23.06 -33.17 10.97
CA GLY A 606 24.30 -32.47 11.31
C GLY A 606 25.57 -33.30 11.12
N ILE A 607 26.69 -32.72 11.56
CA ILE A 607 27.94 -33.41 11.84
C ILE A 607 28.34 -33.18 13.31
N LYS A 608 29.48 -33.73 13.76
CA LYS A 608 29.95 -33.69 15.15
C LYS A 608 28.91 -34.31 16.12
N TYR A 609 28.63 -33.68 17.26
CA TYR A 609 27.59 -34.16 18.18
C TYR A 609 26.17 -33.84 17.74
N SER A 610 25.98 -33.18 16.59
CA SER A 610 24.65 -32.90 16.04
C SER A 610 24.08 -34.03 15.18
N GLY A 611 24.71 -35.21 15.17
CA GLY A 611 24.15 -36.43 14.59
C GLY A 611 25.12 -37.18 13.65
N HIS A 612 24.73 -38.41 13.33
CA HIS A 612 25.33 -39.26 12.31
C HIS A 612 24.21 -39.73 11.37
N GLY A 613 24.33 -39.51 10.06
CA GLY A 613 23.28 -39.81 9.08
C GLY A 613 22.38 -38.61 8.73
N LYS A 614 21.36 -38.86 7.88
CA LYS A 614 20.40 -37.86 7.38
C LYS A 614 18.98 -38.45 7.42
N GLU A 615 17.98 -37.64 7.76
CA GLU A 615 16.60 -38.09 8.04
C GLU A 615 15.58 -37.63 6.97
N ALA A 616 16.01 -36.86 5.96
CA ALA A 616 15.15 -36.34 4.90
C ALA A 616 15.87 -36.42 3.54
N GLY A 617 15.19 -36.08 2.45
CA GLY A 617 15.77 -36.09 1.11
C GLY A 617 15.53 -37.38 0.34
N LYS A 618 15.53 -37.23 -0.99
CA LYS A 618 15.24 -38.34 -1.91
C LYS A 618 16.15 -39.54 -1.66
N ASP A 619 17.45 -39.27 -1.59
CA ASP A 619 18.47 -40.32 -1.57
C ASP A 619 18.68 -40.93 -0.19
N ASP A 620 18.53 -40.14 0.88
CA ASP A 620 18.81 -40.59 2.26
C ASP A 620 17.58 -41.13 3.01
N ALA A 621 16.37 -40.69 2.67
CA ALA A 621 15.16 -41.06 3.42
C ALA A 621 14.09 -41.72 2.55
N ILE A 622 13.86 -41.24 1.33
CA ILE A 622 12.71 -41.69 0.53
C ILE A 622 13.00 -43.01 -0.20
N ASN A 623 14.21 -43.20 -0.74
CA ASN A 623 14.55 -44.38 -1.56
C ASN A 623 14.33 -45.73 -0.85
N GLU A 624 14.48 -45.81 0.49
CA GLU A 624 14.24 -47.04 1.24
C GLU A 624 12.75 -47.45 1.28
N TYR A 625 11.84 -46.50 1.10
CA TYR A 625 10.38 -46.73 1.10
C TYR A 625 9.78 -46.78 -0.31
N MET A 626 10.61 -46.60 -1.35
CA MET A 626 10.16 -46.59 -2.74
C MET A 626 10.49 -47.90 -3.44
N ILE A 627 9.52 -48.44 -4.17
CA ILE A 627 9.75 -49.59 -5.06
C ILE A 627 9.98 -49.06 -6.47
N THR A 628 11.22 -49.17 -6.95
CA THR A 628 11.58 -48.80 -8.33
C THR A 628 10.98 -49.81 -9.31
N LYS A 629 10.20 -49.33 -10.28
CA LYS A 629 9.66 -50.14 -11.39
C LYS A 629 9.97 -49.46 -12.72
N SER A 630 10.44 -50.22 -13.69
CA SER A 630 10.42 -49.83 -15.10
C SER A 630 9.19 -50.41 -15.76
N GLY A 631 8.59 -49.65 -16.68
CA GLY A 631 7.45 -50.08 -17.47
C GLY A 631 7.59 -49.56 -18.89
N THR A 632 7.35 -50.44 -19.85
CA THR A 632 7.27 -50.08 -21.27
C THR A 632 5.81 -50.26 -21.69
N LEU A 633 5.17 -49.17 -22.10
CA LEU A 633 3.81 -49.18 -22.62
C LEU A 633 3.86 -49.03 -24.14
N THR A 634 3.47 -50.08 -24.86
CA THR A 634 3.22 -50.00 -26.29
C THR A 634 1.76 -49.60 -26.49
N VAL A 635 1.52 -48.43 -27.08
CA VAL A 635 0.17 -47.85 -27.21
C VAL A 635 -0.54 -48.29 -28.50
N ASP A 636 0.14 -48.98 -29.43
CA ASP A 636 -0.48 -49.69 -30.56
C ASP A 636 0.34 -50.93 -30.92
N GLY A 637 -0.27 -52.11 -30.83
CA GLY A 637 0.35 -53.36 -31.28
C GLY A 637 0.13 -53.56 -32.78
N ILE A 638 1.08 -53.16 -33.62
CA ILE A 638 1.14 -53.57 -35.03
C ILE A 638 2.61 -53.84 -35.39
N ILE A 639 2.87 -55.09 -35.81
CA ILE A 639 4.00 -55.49 -36.66
C ILE A 639 3.76 -54.91 -38.06
#